data_AF-A0A3B5PYY8-F1
#
_entry.id   AF-A0A3B5PYY8-F1
#
_cell.length_a   1.000
_cell.length_b   1.000
_cell.length_c   1.000
_cell.angle_alpha   90.00
_cell.angle_beta   90.00
_cell.angle_gamma   90.00
#
_symmetry.space_group_name_H-M   'P 1'
#
loop_
_entity.id
_entity.type
_entity.pdbx_description
1 polymer ?
#
loop_
_entity_poly.entity_id
_entity_poly.type
_entity_poly.pdbx_seq_one_letter_code
_entity_poly.pdbx_strand_id
1 'polypeptide(L)'
;MKSRASVDSFTVEDVNDTAKETCLNWFFKIASIRELLPRLYVEAAILKCNRFLSKSGIQETLPRLTAMIRGMGDPLVAAYARAYLCRVGMEVAPHLKESLNANVFDLLATFRQISGDSVQKQLHVQKVEVPAYLTLYSPAINWILQCVAYRAPEQLLTEMMERCKMMANNALLLNSIMRAFRPEFVATRATDFIGMIKDCDESGFPKHLLYGSLGRSLACADPPESERLTILNEAWKVITKVRNPQDYMNCAEIWVEFTCRHFTKREVNTVLADIIKHMTPDRAFEEAYPQLQSVIRKILTYFHDFSVLFSMERFLPFLDMFQKDSVRVEVCKSIMEVFIKHQLELTRDPVILNAMLHICKTMHDSVNALTLEDEKRSLALLIIGFIRMVSFGRDFEQQLSFCVEARATFCNLEPVLVQLIHTVNQLAMETRMVMKGNHSRKTAAFVRACAAYCFITIPSLSSIFSRLHLYLLSGQVALANQCLSQADAFLKAAVSVLPEVPRSISVEGKLRSSESFLLDYINNFLATLLVVPDHPEHGVLYLVRGLLNMVQDYTWEDNSDAKVRVYISALPLLAAMSQETYLYSIPKMDSNETLYGGDPKFLSEINKLCETLIGQILDHLKTLTRDESVRRQSALAFSLFGVLLAHGDLRNNKLSQLSINLWNLSHKHGHCETRIRTLESIRHQAQRPDMAHLSDTIQRLALQSRT
;
A
#
# COMPACT_ATOMS: atom_id res chain seq x y z
N MET A 1 22.71 9.32 -14.54
CA MET A 1 23.10 9.60 -15.94
C MET A 1 24.62 9.63 -16.03
N LYS A 2 25.20 8.73 -16.84
CA LYS A 2 26.65 8.61 -17.03
C LYS A 2 27.24 9.92 -17.55
N SER A 3 28.30 10.38 -16.91
CA SER A 3 29.17 11.48 -17.33
C SER A 3 29.65 11.24 -18.76
N ARG A 4 29.18 12.04 -19.72
CA ARG A 4 29.88 12.17 -21.00
C ARG A 4 31.23 12.81 -20.72
N ALA A 5 32.29 12.05 -20.99
CA ALA A 5 33.67 12.52 -20.97
C ALA A 5 33.83 13.79 -21.84
N SER A 6 34.67 14.70 -21.38
CA SER A 6 35.02 15.97 -22.00
C SER A 6 35.57 15.81 -23.42
N VAL A 7 34.83 16.30 -24.42
CA VAL A 7 35.31 16.47 -25.80
C VAL A 7 35.58 17.95 -26.13
N ASP A 8 35.46 18.86 -25.15
CA ASP A 8 35.29 20.30 -25.37
C ASP A 8 36.54 21.20 -25.19
N SER A 9 37.75 20.64 -25.14
CA SER A 9 38.97 21.45 -24.90
C SER A 9 40.00 21.36 -26.04
N PHE A 10 39.61 21.69 -27.26
CA PHE A 10 40.56 22.06 -28.32
C PHE A 10 40.75 23.59 -28.33
N THR A 11 41.94 24.04 -28.74
CA THR A 11 42.28 25.46 -28.91
C THR A 11 42.23 25.87 -30.38
N VAL A 12 42.22 27.18 -30.67
CA VAL A 12 42.22 27.71 -32.05
C VAL A 12 43.40 27.18 -32.88
N GLU A 13 44.51 26.83 -32.22
CA GLU A 13 45.71 26.29 -32.85
C GLU A 13 45.54 24.82 -33.28
N ASP A 14 44.63 24.07 -32.65
CA ASP A 14 44.35 22.66 -32.95
C ASP A 14 43.40 22.47 -34.14
N VAL A 15 42.87 23.56 -34.70
CA VAL A 15 41.87 23.54 -35.77
C VAL A 15 42.56 23.78 -37.12
N ASN A 16 42.32 22.88 -38.09
CA ASN A 16 42.90 22.97 -39.42
C ASN A 16 42.40 24.21 -40.21
N ASP A 17 43.22 24.69 -41.13
CA ASP A 17 42.93 25.93 -41.88
C ASP A 17 41.67 25.81 -42.75
N THR A 18 41.38 24.62 -43.28
CA THR A 18 40.16 24.36 -44.06
C THR A 18 38.88 24.52 -43.22
N ALA A 19 38.87 24.09 -41.95
CA ALA A 19 37.73 24.32 -41.07
C ALA A 19 37.61 25.78 -40.64
N LYS A 20 38.73 26.49 -40.44
CA LYS A 20 38.73 27.94 -40.17
C LYS A 20 38.12 28.72 -41.33
N GLU A 21 38.55 28.43 -42.56
CA GLU A 21 38.01 29.06 -43.77
C GLU A 21 36.51 28.76 -43.96
N THR A 22 36.11 27.49 -43.76
CA THR A 22 34.69 27.09 -43.83
C THR A 22 33.85 27.82 -42.80
N CYS A 23 34.34 27.92 -41.56
CA CYS A 23 33.66 28.63 -40.48
C CYS A 23 33.53 30.13 -40.77
N LEU A 24 34.60 30.76 -41.26
CA LEU A 24 34.59 32.17 -41.65
C LEU A 24 33.59 32.43 -42.79
N ASN A 25 33.54 31.55 -43.78
CA ASN A 25 32.57 31.59 -44.87
C ASN A 25 31.12 31.50 -44.37
N TRP A 26 30.84 30.69 -43.33
CA TRP A 26 29.51 30.66 -42.71
C TRP A 26 29.16 32.00 -42.06
N PHE A 27 30.08 32.61 -41.30
CA PHE A 27 29.84 33.92 -40.69
C PHE A 27 29.60 35.02 -41.73
N PHE A 28 30.35 35.04 -42.86
CA PHE A 28 30.10 36.01 -43.94
C PHE A 28 28.76 35.81 -44.63
N LYS A 29 28.35 34.54 -44.87
CA LYS A 29 27.03 34.24 -45.42
C LYS A 29 25.90 34.67 -44.49
N ILE A 30 26.07 34.47 -43.18
CA ILE A 30 25.09 34.89 -42.17
C ILE A 30 25.02 36.42 -42.08
N ALA A 31 26.16 37.11 -42.10
CA ALA A 31 26.21 38.57 -42.10
C ALA A 31 25.48 39.19 -43.32
N SER A 32 25.42 38.45 -44.44
CA SER A 32 24.74 38.86 -45.67
C SER A 32 23.20 38.75 -45.61
N ILE A 33 22.64 38.10 -44.58
CA ILE A 33 21.19 38.05 -44.35
C ILE A 33 20.69 39.47 -44.03
N ARG A 34 19.75 39.97 -44.83
CA ARG A 34 19.21 41.34 -44.70
C ARG A 34 18.28 41.49 -43.49
N GLU A 35 17.50 40.46 -43.20
CA GLU A 35 16.53 40.46 -42.10
C GLU A 35 17.23 40.25 -40.75
N LEU A 36 16.97 41.14 -39.79
CA LEU A 36 17.64 41.13 -38.49
C LEU A 36 17.35 39.85 -37.70
N LEU A 37 16.09 39.40 -37.68
CA LEU A 37 15.65 38.30 -36.82
C LEU A 37 16.25 36.94 -37.23
N PRO A 38 16.16 36.50 -38.50
CA PRO A 38 16.79 35.26 -38.93
C PRO A 38 18.31 35.33 -38.79
N ARG A 39 18.93 36.48 -39.13
CA ARG A 39 20.37 36.67 -38.97
C ARG A 39 20.80 36.43 -37.52
N LEU A 40 20.12 37.07 -36.57
CA LEU A 40 20.45 36.94 -35.15
C LEU A 40 20.33 35.50 -34.65
N TYR A 41 19.24 34.80 -34.98
CA TYR A 41 19.04 33.42 -34.52
C TYR A 41 20.05 32.44 -35.12
N VAL A 42 20.34 32.55 -36.42
CA VAL A 42 21.31 31.68 -37.09
C VAL A 42 22.72 31.95 -36.57
N GLU A 43 23.08 33.22 -36.40
CA GLU A 43 24.38 33.61 -35.84
C GLU A 43 24.55 33.15 -34.38
N ALA A 44 23.51 33.29 -33.56
CA ALA A 44 23.51 32.78 -32.19
C ALA A 44 23.59 31.24 -32.15
N ALA A 45 22.94 30.52 -33.07
CA ALA A 45 22.98 29.06 -33.11
C ALA A 45 24.39 28.51 -33.37
N ILE A 46 25.19 29.21 -34.20
CA ILE A 46 26.58 28.83 -34.50
C ILE A 46 27.61 29.53 -33.61
N LEU A 47 27.20 30.18 -32.51
CA LEU A 47 28.11 30.96 -31.65
C LEU A 47 29.29 30.13 -31.12
N LYS A 48 29.09 28.81 -30.89
CA LYS A 48 30.18 27.89 -30.49
C LYS A 48 31.30 27.80 -31.53
N CYS A 49 30.98 27.94 -32.81
CA CYS A 49 31.94 27.88 -33.91
C CYS A 49 32.92 29.06 -33.89
N ASN A 50 32.64 30.16 -33.18
CA ASN A 50 33.63 31.22 -32.98
C ASN A 50 34.91 30.73 -32.28
N ARG A 51 34.86 29.61 -31.53
CA ARG A 51 36.05 28.97 -30.95
C ARG A 51 37.03 28.45 -32.01
N PHE A 52 36.58 28.22 -33.24
CA PHE A 52 37.46 27.85 -34.35
C PHE A 52 38.28 29.03 -34.88
N LEU A 53 37.77 30.26 -34.72
CA LEU A 53 38.35 31.46 -35.33
C LEU A 53 39.20 32.25 -34.34
N SER A 54 38.77 32.40 -33.09
CA SER A 54 39.52 33.17 -32.08
C SER A 54 39.23 32.74 -30.65
N LYS A 55 40.21 32.97 -29.76
CA LYS A 55 40.10 32.67 -28.32
C LYS A 55 39.14 33.64 -27.60
N SER A 56 39.02 34.88 -28.08
CA SER A 56 38.14 35.94 -27.53
C SER A 56 36.87 36.21 -28.35
N GLY A 57 36.67 35.56 -29.50
CA GLY A 57 35.59 35.92 -30.43
C GLY A 57 34.18 35.82 -29.84
N ILE A 58 33.97 34.92 -28.87
CA ILE A 58 32.71 34.84 -28.13
C ILE A 58 32.52 36.05 -27.20
N GLN A 59 33.59 36.56 -26.59
CA GLN A 59 33.57 37.72 -25.70
C GLN A 59 33.20 39.01 -26.43
N GLU A 60 33.54 39.12 -27.72
CA GLU A 60 33.20 40.28 -28.56
C GLU A 60 31.84 40.11 -29.27
N THR A 61 31.55 38.90 -29.75
CA THR A 61 30.32 38.61 -30.50
C THR A 61 29.08 38.66 -29.61
N LEU A 62 29.15 38.18 -28.36
CA LEU A 62 27.99 38.11 -27.47
C LEU A 62 27.46 39.50 -27.06
N PRO A 63 28.29 40.49 -26.66
CA PRO A 63 27.85 41.87 -26.49
C PRO A 63 27.29 42.50 -27.77
N ARG A 64 27.91 42.23 -28.93
CA ARG A 64 27.38 42.73 -30.22
C ARG A 64 25.99 42.20 -30.50
N LEU A 65 25.77 40.89 -30.35
CA LEU A 65 24.45 40.28 -30.53
C LEU A 65 23.44 40.85 -29.54
N THR A 66 23.85 41.12 -28.30
CA THR A 66 23.00 41.76 -27.27
C THR A 66 22.56 43.17 -27.71
N ALA A 67 23.49 43.96 -28.26
CA ALA A 67 23.19 45.29 -28.79
C ALA A 67 22.30 45.24 -30.04
N MET A 68 22.46 44.23 -30.92
CA MET A 68 21.62 44.07 -32.12
C MET A 68 20.14 43.84 -31.78
N ILE A 69 19.83 43.20 -30.64
CA ILE A 69 18.44 43.01 -30.20
C ILE A 69 17.74 44.35 -29.90
N ARG A 70 18.48 45.43 -29.60
CA ARG A 70 17.88 46.77 -29.40
C ARG A 70 17.16 47.30 -30.65
N GLY A 71 17.51 46.79 -31.85
CA GLY A 71 16.85 47.14 -33.10
C GLY A 71 15.51 46.43 -33.33
N MET A 72 15.08 45.54 -32.43
CA MET A 72 13.81 44.82 -32.56
C MET A 72 12.66 45.67 -32.00
N GLY A 73 11.75 46.09 -32.88
CA GLY A 73 10.65 47.00 -32.51
C GLY A 73 9.49 46.35 -31.75
N ASP A 74 9.33 45.03 -31.82
CA ASP A 74 8.33 44.29 -31.05
C ASP A 74 8.94 43.87 -29.69
N PRO A 75 8.42 44.37 -28.55
CA PRO A 75 9.00 44.07 -27.24
C PRO A 75 8.88 42.60 -26.83
N LEU A 76 7.86 41.87 -27.29
CA LEU A 76 7.66 40.45 -26.98
C LEU A 76 8.68 39.59 -27.73
N VAL A 77 8.84 39.85 -29.03
CA VAL A 77 9.84 39.14 -29.84
C VAL A 77 11.25 39.46 -29.33
N ALA A 78 11.51 40.72 -28.95
CA ALA A 78 12.78 41.12 -28.34
C ALA A 78 13.04 40.34 -27.03
N ALA A 79 12.05 40.18 -26.15
CA ALA A 79 12.19 39.44 -24.90
C ALA A 79 12.58 37.96 -25.13
N TYR A 80 11.95 37.28 -26.10
CA TYR A 80 12.30 35.89 -26.43
C TYR A 80 13.66 35.77 -27.15
N ALA A 81 14.02 36.73 -28.00
CA ALA A 81 15.37 36.78 -28.59
C ALA A 81 16.44 36.96 -27.51
N ARG A 82 16.19 37.79 -26.49
CA ARG A 82 17.06 37.94 -25.32
C ARG A 82 17.18 36.63 -24.54
N ALA A 83 16.06 35.97 -24.26
CA ALA A 83 16.04 34.70 -23.54
C ALA A 83 16.83 33.61 -24.28
N TYR A 84 16.66 33.52 -25.60
CA TYR A 84 17.43 32.60 -26.44
C TYR A 84 18.93 32.90 -26.41
N LEU A 85 19.31 34.19 -26.53
CA LEU A 85 20.71 34.60 -26.45
C LEU A 85 21.32 34.30 -25.07
N CYS A 86 20.58 34.51 -23.97
CA CYS A 86 21.02 34.13 -22.62
C CYS A 86 21.21 32.62 -22.48
N ARG A 87 20.31 31.80 -23.05
CA ARG A 87 20.44 30.34 -23.08
C ARG A 87 21.73 29.90 -23.78
N VAL A 88 21.95 30.40 -24.99
CA VAL A 88 23.16 30.10 -25.77
C VAL A 88 24.40 30.63 -25.05
N GLY A 89 24.36 31.86 -24.53
CA GLY A 89 25.47 32.47 -23.80
C GLY A 89 25.90 31.64 -22.58
N MET A 90 24.94 31.13 -21.80
CA MET A 90 25.23 30.25 -20.66
C MET A 90 25.82 28.90 -21.08
N GLU A 91 25.41 28.37 -22.24
CA GLU A 91 25.91 27.10 -22.78
C GLU A 91 27.35 27.22 -23.30
N VAL A 92 27.69 28.36 -23.93
CA VAL A 92 28.98 28.56 -24.61
C VAL A 92 30.02 29.21 -23.70
N ALA A 93 29.62 30.17 -22.87
CA ALA A 93 30.53 30.96 -22.04
C ALA A 93 29.89 31.37 -20.70
N PRO A 94 29.70 30.41 -19.75
CA PRO A 94 29.05 30.67 -18.47
C PRO A 94 29.82 31.63 -17.55
N HIS A 95 31.09 31.92 -17.86
CA HIS A 95 31.94 32.85 -17.12
C HIS A 95 31.69 34.33 -17.49
N LEU A 96 31.08 34.60 -18.66
CA LEU A 96 30.82 35.97 -19.16
C LEU A 96 29.53 36.55 -18.59
N LYS A 97 29.49 36.72 -17.26
CA LYS A 97 28.32 37.27 -16.55
C LYS A 97 28.03 38.73 -16.89
N GLU A 98 29.05 39.51 -17.22
CA GLU A 98 28.90 40.93 -17.57
C GLU A 98 28.01 41.13 -18.81
N SER A 99 28.18 40.28 -19.83
CA SER A 99 27.33 40.30 -21.04
C SER A 99 25.87 39.94 -20.75
N LEU A 100 25.63 39.03 -19.79
CA LEU A 100 24.28 38.69 -19.33
C LEU A 100 23.66 39.84 -18.52
N ASN A 101 24.43 40.50 -17.66
CA ASN A 101 23.98 41.69 -16.91
C ASN A 101 23.63 42.84 -17.86
N ALA A 102 24.44 43.08 -18.89
CA ALA A 102 24.16 44.08 -19.92
C ALA A 102 22.84 43.79 -20.66
N ASN A 103 22.54 42.51 -20.93
CA ASN A 103 21.27 42.10 -21.54
C ASN A 103 20.06 42.41 -20.64
N VAL A 104 20.18 42.17 -19.33
CA VAL A 104 19.14 42.55 -18.35
C VAL A 104 18.97 44.05 -18.25
N PHE A 105 20.07 44.82 -18.21
CA PHE A 105 19.98 46.27 -18.16
C PHE A 105 19.35 46.85 -19.42
N ASP A 106 19.65 46.30 -20.59
CA ASP A 106 18.99 46.65 -21.85
C ASP A 106 17.49 46.32 -21.81
N LEU A 107 17.12 45.14 -21.28
CA LEU A 107 15.73 44.76 -21.08
C LEU A 107 15.00 45.79 -20.20
N LEU A 108 15.58 46.14 -19.05
CA LEU A 108 15.01 47.14 -18.12
C LEU A 108 14.89 48.52 -18.77
N ALA A 109 15.87 48.95 -19.56
CA ALA A 109 15.82 50.21 -20.30
C ALA A 109 14.66 50.23 -21.32
N THR A 110 14.42 49.10 -21.99
CA THR A 110 13.31 48.95 -22.95
C THR A 110 11.97 48.59 -22.31
N PHE A 111 11.91 48.34 -20.99
CA PHE A 111 10.74 47.80 -20.31
C PHE A 111 9.48 48.69 -20.45
N ARG A 112 9.68 50.02 -20.47
CA ARG A 112 8.57 50.98 -20.69
C ARG A 112 7.85 50.80 -22.02
N GLN A 113 8.51 50.21 -23.03
CA GLN A 113 7.92 49.97 -24.35
C GLN A 113 6.79 48.93 -24.30
N ILE A 114 6.79 48.02 -23.31
CA ILE A 114 5.74 47.01 -23.11
C ILE A 114 4.39 47.68 -22.83
N SER A 115 4.40 48.85 -22.18
CA SER A 115 3.20 49.63 -21.87
C SER A 115 2.97 50.81 -22.83
N GLY A 116 3.67 50.88 -23.96
CA GLY A 116 3.58 52.00 -24.90
C GLY A 116 2.26 52.05 -25.68
N ASP A 117 1.86 53.26 -26.12
CA ASP A 117 0.59 53.52 -26.81
C ASP A 117 0.39 52.67 -28.08
N SER A 118 1.47 52.36 -28.81
CA SER A 118 1.43 51.51 -30.01
C SER A 118 0.98 50.08 -29.67
N VAL A 119 1.53 49.52 -28.59
CA VAL A 119 1.20 48.18 -28.11
C VAL A 119 -0.24 48.15 -27.59
N GLN A 120 -0.67 49.17 -26.83
CA GLN A 120 -2.05 49.26 -26.36
C GLN A 120 -3.07 49.31 -27.53
N LYS A 121 -2.76 50.07 -28.59
CA LYS A 121 -3.60 50.11 -29.81
C LYS A 121 -3.66 48.74 -30.50
N GLN A 122 -2.54 48.03 -30.59
CA GLN A 122 -2.50 46.69 -31.17
C GLN A 122 -3.30 45.67 -30.33
N LEU A 123 -3.16 45.70 -29.00
CA LEU A 123 -3.92 44.85 -28.09
C LEU A 123 -5.43 45.09 -28.21
N HIS A 124 -5.84 46.35 -28.37
CA HIS A 124 -7.24 46.71 -28.58
C HIS A 124 -7.79 46.12 -29.88
N VAL A 125 -7.03 46.22 -30.99
CA VAL A 125 -7.43 45.64 -32.29
C VAL A 125 -7.50 44.10 -32.21
N GLN A 126 -6.57 43.48 -31.50
CA GLN A 126 -6.48 42.03 -31.34
C GLN A 126 -7.40 41.45 -30.24
N LYS A 127 -8.10 42.31 -29.49
CA LYS A 127 -8.97 41.96 -28.36
C LYS A 127 -8.24 41.13 -27.27
N VAL A 128 -6.97 41.45 -27.01
CA VAL A 128 -6.17 40.80 -25.96
C VAL A 128 -6.12 41.71 -24.74
N GLU A 129 -6.46 41.18 -23.57
CA GLU A 129 -6.38 41.92 -22.33
C GLU A 129 -4.93 42.12 -21.87
N VAL A 130 -4.64 43.28 -21.27
CA VAL A 130 -3.30 43.64 -20.80
C VAL A 130 -2.71 42.61 -19.82
N PRO A 131 -3.45 42.07 -18.82
CA PRO A 131 -2.93 41.03 -17.93
C PRO A 131 -2.51 39.74 -18.66
N ALA A 132 -3.30 39.29 -19.64
CA ALA A 132 -3.00 38.12 -20.45
C ALA A 132 -1.77 38.35 -21.36
N TYR A 133 -1.61 39.57 -21.87
CA TYR A 133 -0.41 39.93 -22.63
C TYR A 133 0.86 39.92 -21.76
N LEU A 134 0.80 40.49 -20.55
CA LEU A 134 1.95 40.55 -19.64
C LEU A 134 2.43 39.16 -19.20
N THR A 135 1.53 38.17 -19.08
CA THR A 135 1.92 36.80 -18.70
C THR A 135 2.76 36.11 -19.79
N LEU A 136 2.61 36.48 -21.07
CA LEU A 136 3.42 35.95 -22.18
C LEU A 136 4.91 36.26 -22.06
N TYR A 137 5.26 37.33 -21.34
CA TYR A 137 6.65 37.72 -21.06
C TYR A 137 7.28 36.91 -19.92
N SER A 138 6.45 36.32 -19.03
CA SER A 138 6.94 35.66 -17.83
C SER A 138 7.98 34.57 -18.13
N PRO A 139 7.78 33.63 -19.08
CA PRO A 139 8.78 32.59 -19.36
C PRO A 139 10.14 33.17 -19.80
N ALA A 140 10.12 34.17 -20.68
CA ALA A 140 11.33 34.80 -21.20
C ALA A 140 12.10 35.56 -20.11
N ILE A 141 11.42 36.41 -19.35
CA ILE A 141 12.04 37.21 -18.28
C ILE A 141 12.51 36.30 -17.13
N ASN A 142 11.73 35.28 -16.76
CA ASN A 142 12.15 34.30 -15.74
C ASN A 142 13.46 33.63 -16.14
N TRP A 143 13.58 33.17 -17.39
CA TRP A 143 14.79 32.51 -17.87
C TRP A 143 15.99 33.46 -17.88
N ILE A 144 15.80 34.70 -18.36
CA ILE A 144 16.85 35.72 -18.37
C ILE A 144 17.37 35.98 -16.94
N LEU A 145 16.47 36.21 -15.99
CA LEU A 145 16.84 36.46 -14.59
C LEU A 145 17.46 35.22 -13.94
N GLN A 146 17.02 34.02 -14.31
CA GLN A 146 17.58 32.77 -13.79
C GLN A 146 19.02 32.58 -14.27
N CYS A 147 19.32 32.93 -15.52
CA CYS A 147 20.70 32.95 -16.04
C CYS A 147 21.60 33.90 -15.24
N VAL A 148 21.09 35.07 -14.85
CA VAL A 148 21.83 36.02 -14.01
C VAL A 148 21.99 35.52 -12.59
N ALA A 149 20.93 34.97 -11.98
CA ALA A 149 20.93 34.49 -10.60
C ALA A 149 21.80 33.24 -10.39
N TYR A 150 22.10 32.48 -11.44
CA TYR A 150 22.92 31.28 -11.37
C TYR A 150 24.32 31.58 -10.81
N ARG A 151 24.61 31.08 -9.60
CA ARG A 151 25.86 31.33 -8.85
C ARG A 151 26.19 32.83 -8.68
N ALA A 152 25.20 33.71 -8.64
CA ALA A 152 25.41 35.14 -8.38
C ALA A 152 25.71 35.41 -6.89
N PRO A 153 26.52 36.45 -6.58
CA PRO A 153 26.64 36.97 -5.23
C PRO A 153 25.36 37.72 -4.82
N GLU A 154 25.07 37.76 -3.53
CA GLU A 154 23.86 38.39 -2.98
C GLU A 154 23.77 39.89 -3.26
N GLN A 155 24.92 40.58 -3.33
CA GLN A 155 25.01 42.00 -3.69
C GLN A 155 24.42 42.28 -5.08
N LEU A 156 24.73 41.44 -6.07
CA LEU A 156 24.21 41.58 -7.43
C LEU A 156 22.69 41.33 -7.48
N LEU A 157 22.19 40.36 -6.69
CA LEU A 157 20.75 40.11 -6.60
C LEU A 157 19.99 41.29 -5.96
N THR A 158 20.59 41.90 -4.94
CA THR A 158 20.03 43.07 -4.26
C THR A 158 20.00 44.28 -5.20
N GLU A 159 21.09 44.53 -5.94
CA GLU A 159 21.14 45.60 -6.93
C GLU A 159 20.09 45.40 -8.05
N MET A 160 19.95 44.17 -8.55
CA MET A 160 18.94 43.83 -9.57
C MET A 160 17.51 44.02 -9.03
N MET A 161 17.26 43.67 -7.77
CA MET A 161 15.98 43.90 -7.11
C MET A 161 15.66 45.39 -6.99
N GLU A 162 16.60 46.22 -6.54
CA GLU A 162 16.43 47.67 -6.43
C GLU A 162 16.18 48.33 -7.78
N ARG A 163 16.92 47.93 -8.83
CA ARG A 163 16.71 48.44 -10.19
C ARG A 163 15.33 48.08 -10.74
N CYS A 164 14.86 46.86 -10.49
CA CYS A 164 13.51 46.43 -10.87
C CYS A 164 12.41 47.17 -10.09
N LYS A 165 12.67 47.52 -8.83
CA LYS A 165 11.73 48.30 -7.99
C LYS A 165 11.49 49.69 -8.56
N MET A 166 12.52 50.33 -9.12
CA MET A 166 12.45 51.69 -9.67
C MET A 166 11.72 51.79 -11.02
N MET A 167 11.32 50.65 -11.62
CA MET A 167 10.60 50.63 -12.89
C MET A 167 9.09 50.82 -12.68
N ALA A 168 8.44 51.55 -13.61
CA ALA A 168 6.97 51.61 -13.66
C ALA A 168 6.40 50.25 -14.09
N ASN A 169 5.23 49.86 -13.56
CA ASN A 169 4.63 48.53 -13.79
C ASN A 169 5.56 47.35 -13.41
N ASN A 170 6.28 47.48 -12.30
CA ASN A 170 7.24 46.50 -11.79
C ASN A 170 6.65 45.12 -11.44
N ALA A 171 5.33 44.98 -11.35
CA ALA A 171 4.66 43.73 -10.96
C ALA A 171 5.15 42.50 -11.77
N LEU A 172 5.28 42.62 -13.09
CA LEU A 172 5.82 41.53 -13.93
C LEU A 172 7.28 41.18 -13.57
N LEU A 173 8.12 42.19 -13.33
CA LEU A 173 9.52 41.99 -12.94
C LEU A 173 9.63 41.37 -11.55
N LEU A 174 8.81 41.81 -10.60
CA LEU A 174 8.73 41.24 -9.25
C LEU A 174 8.31 39.76 -9.29
N ASN A 175 7.30 39.42 -10.10
CA ASN A 175 6.90 38.03 -10.34
C ASN A 175 8.08 37.19 -10.84
N SER A 176 8.84 37.72 -11.79
CA SER A 176 9.99 37.02 -12.37
C SER A 176 11.17 36.92 -11.42
N ILE A 177 11.42 37.94 -10.59
CA ILE A 177 12.43 37.88 -9.52
C ILE A 177 12.10 36.75 -8.54
N MET A 178 10.86 36.70 -8.03
CA MET A 178 10.45 35.68 -7.07
C MET A 178 10.55 34.26 -7.64
N ARG A 179 10.38 34.08 -8.95
CA ARG A 179 10.51 32.77 -9.60
C ARG A 179 11.94 32.38 -9.97
N ALA A 180 12.78 33.37 -10.30
CA ALA A 180 14.11 33.14 -10.85
C ALA A 180 15.22 33.14 -9.78
N PHE A 181 15.04 33.89 -8.69
CA PHE A 181 16.04 34.00 -7.63
C PHE A 181 15.98 32.79 -6.70
N ARG A 182 17.01 32.67 -5.86
CA ARG A 182 17.08 31.60 -4.85
C ARG A 182 15.93 31.77 -3.84
N PRO A 183 15.18 30.70 -3.52
CA PRO A 183 14.08 30.80 -2.55
C PRO A 183 14.50 31.36 -1.20
N GLU A 184 15.72 31.06 -0.73
CA GLU A 184 16.26 31.54 0.55
C GLU A 184 16.42 33.08 0.57
N PHE A 185 16.81 33.66 -0.57
CA PHE A 185 16.95 35.11 -0.72
C PHE A 185 15.58 35.79 -0.62
N VAL A 186 14.55 35.18 -1.22
CA VAL A 186 13.17 35.70 -1.22
C VAL A 186 12.54 35.53 0.17
N ALA A 187 12.72 34.37 0.80
CA ALA A 187 12.15 34.07 2.12
C ALA A 187 12.70 34.99 3.23
N THR A 188 14.00 35.30 3.19
CA THR A 188 14.63 36.22 4.17
C THR A 188 14.09 37.65 4.07
N ARG A 189 13.61 38.06 2.88
CA ARG A 189 13.10 39.41 2.59
C ARG A 189 11.60 39.42 2.27
N ALA A 190 10.86 38.43 2.76
CA ALA A 190 9.47 38.24 2.39
C ALA A 190 8.59 39.44 2.76
N THR A 191 8.88 40.11 3.88
CA THR A 191 8.22 41.33 4.33
C THR A 191 8.44 42.50 3.36
N ASP A 192 9.67 42.67 2.85
CA ASP A 192 9.98 43.67 1.82
C ASP A 192 9.21 43.38 0.52
N PHE A 193 9.13 42.11 0.09
CA PHE A 193 8.35 41.71 -1.08
C PHE A 193 6.87 41.99 -0.89
N ILE A 194 6.29 41.76 0.29
CA ILE A 194 4.90 42.11 0.58
C ILE A 194 4.66 43.63 0.47
N GLY A 195 5.59 44.44 1.01
CA GLY A 195 5.54 45.89 0.84
C GLY A 195 5.54 46.29 -0.64
N MET A 196 6.48 45.75 -1.41
CA MET A 196 6.57 46.00 -2.85
C MET A 196 5.31 45.57 -3.62
N ILE A 197 4.70 44.43 -3.27
CA ILE A 197 3.48 43.94 -3.92
C ILE A 197 2.27 44.85 -3.63
N LYS A 198 2.20 45.43 -2.42
CA LYS A 198 1.13 46.38 -2.06
C LYS A 198 1.21 47.68 -2.85
N ASP A 199 2.43 48.17 -3.07
CA ASP A 199 2.71 49.40 -3.80
C ASP A 199 2.49 49.26 -5.32
N CYS A 200 2.28 48.05 -5.84
CA CYS A 200 1.96 47.83 -7.26
C CYS A 200 0.52 48.27 -7.62
N ASP A 201 0.37 48.88 -8.79
CA ASP A 201 -0.93 49.25 -9.38
C ASP A 201 -1.77 48.03 -9.76
N GLU A 202 -3.09 48.11 -9.53
CA GLU A 202 -4.05 47.03 -9.84
C GLU A 202 -4.41 46.93 -11.33
N SER A 203 -4.08 47.94 -12.14
CA SER A 203 -4.33 47.98 -13.58
C SER A 203 -3.36 47.13 -14.41
N GLY A 204 -2.28 46.64 -13.78
CA GLY A 204 -1.21 45.88 -14.42
C GLY A 204 -1.31 44.36 -14.21
N PHE A 205 -0.18 43.73 -13.90
CA PHE A 205 -0.09 42.28 -13.67
C PHE A 205 -0.86 41.87 -12.40
N PRO A 206 -1.65 40.78 -12.42
CA PRO A 206 -2.52 40.43 -11.30
C PRO A 206 -1.79 40.19 -9.97
N LYS A 207 -2.20 40.89 -8.91
CA LYS A 207 -1.59 40.77 -7.56
C LYS A 207 -1.64 39.34 -7.00
N HIS A 208 -2.67 38.57 -7.30
CA HIS A 208 -2.78 37.18 -6.84
C HIS A 208 -1.64 36.30 -7.37
N LEU A 209 -1.17 36.53 -8.60
CA LEU A 209 -0.02 35.80 -9.16
C LEU A 209 1.30 36.14 -8.44
N LEU A 210 1.44 37.37 -7.96
CA LEU A 210 2.60 37.79 -7.15
C LEU A 210 2.62 37.07 -5.81
N TYR A 211 1.49 37.06 -5.10
CA TYR A 211 1.37 36.31 -3.84
C TYR A 211 1.50 34.80 -4.06
N GLY A 212 1.06 34.26 -5.20
CA GLY A 212 1.30 32.87 -5.57
C GLY A 212 2.79 32.56 -5.77
N SER A 213 3.54 33.43 -6.45
CA SER A 213 4.99 33.28 -6.64
C SER A 213 5.78 33.44 -5.33
N LEU A 214 5.37 34.37 -4.46
CA LEU A 214 5.92 34.51 -3.11
C LEU A 214 5.69 33.23 -2.31
N GLY A 215 4.44 32.74 -2.27
CA GLY A 215 4.08 31.52 -1.55
C GLY A 215 4.89 30.29 -2.00
N ARG A 216 5.19 30.15 -3.30
CA ARG A 216 6.05 29.06 -3.81
C ARG A 216 7.48 29.16 -3.27
N SER A 217 8.02 30.37 -3.22
CA SER A 217 9.35 30.60 -2.67
C SER A 217 9.39 30.25 -1.18
N LEU A 218 8.35 30.62 -0.44
CA LEU A 218 8.18 30.31 0.98
C LEU A 218 7.91 28.83 1.26
N ALA A 219 7.32 28.10 0.32
CA ALA A 219 7.17 26.64 0.45
C ALA A 219 8.54 25.93 0.35
N CYS A 220 9.47 26.48 -0.44
CA CYS A 220 10.81 25.92 -0.62
C CYS A 220 11.81 26.36 0.47
N ALA A 221 11.66 27.56 1.04
CA ALA A 221 12.57 28.10 2.04
C ALA A 221 11.82 28.84 3.15
N ASP A 222 12.28 28.65 4.39
CA ASP A 222 11.57 29.13 5.57
C ASP A 222 11.94 30.61 5.87
N PRO A 223 10.94 31.51 6.01
CA PRO A 223 11.19 32.87 6.46
C PRO A 223 11.46 32.91 7.99
N PRO A 224 12.01 34.03 8.51
CA PRO A 224 12.26 34.23 9.93
C PRO A 224 11.00 34.00 10.79
N GLU A 225 11.14 33.31 11.93
CA GLU A 225 9.99 32.86 12.74
C GLU A 225 9.09 34.00 13.20
N SER A 226 9.69 35.13 13.59
CA SER A 226 9.01 36.34 14.04
C SER A 226 8.12 36.98 12.96
N GLU A 227 8.41 36.74 11.69
CA GLU A 227 7.72 37.39 10.57
C GLU A 227 6.64 36.50 9.94
N ARG A 228 6.65 35.19 10.21
CA ARG A 228 5.74 34.20 9.59
C ARG A 228 4.27 34.59 9.70
N LEU A 229 3.80 34.94 10.90
CA LEU A 229 2.39 35.28 11.13
C LEU A 229 1.99 36.56 10.40
N THR A 230 2.87 37.56 10.40
CA THR A 230 2.64 38.83 9.69
C THR A 230 2.57 38.60 8.19
N ILE A 231 3.49 37.78 7.64
CA ILE A 231 3.52 37.38 6.23
C ILE A 231 2.20 36.72 5.82
N LEU A 232 1.74 35.74 6.61
CA LEU A 232 0.49 35.04 6.34
C LEU A 232 -0.70 36.00 6.36
N ASN A 233 -0.82 36.83 7.40
CA ASN A 233 -1.94 37.75 7.54
C ASN A 233 -2.00 38.78 6.41
N GLU A 234 -0.87 39.34 6.01
CA GLU A 234 -0.82 40.32 4.92
C GLU A 234 -1.10 39.70 3.55
N ALA A 235 -0.59 38.50 3.29
CA ALA A 235 -0.92 37.77 2.06
C ALA A 235 -2.39 37.35 2.03
N TRP A 236 -2.91 36.77 3.12
CA TRP A 236 -4.28 36.25 3.18
C TRP A 236 -5.34 37.36 3.04
N LYS A 237 -5.08 38.56 3.58
CA LYS A 237 -5.94 39.75 3.40
C LYS A 237 -6.21 40.09 1.92
N VAL A 238 -5.28 39.79 1.03
CA VAL A 238 -5.42 40.02 -0.41
C VAL A 238 -6.00 38.79 -1.11
N ILE A 239 -5.55 37.59 -0.74
CA ILE A 239 -6.00 36.33 -1.35
C ILE A 239 -7.51 36.12 -1.14
N THR A 240 -8.04 36.36 0.06
CA THR A 240 -9.48 36.25 0.39
C THR A 240 -10.37 37.23 -0.40
N LYS A 241 -9.80 38.22 -1.09
CA LYS A 241 -10.56 39.17 -1.92
C LYS A 241 -10.62 38.78 -3.39
N VAL A 242 -9.94 37.70 -3.80
CA VAL A 242 -9.93 37.23 -5.19
C VAL A 242 -11.29 36.66 -5.55
N ARG A 243 -11.95 37.26 -6.56
CA ARG A 243 -13.33 36.90 -6.94
C ARG A 243 -13.42 35.62 -7.78
N ASN A 244 -12.43 35.37 -8.65
CA ASN A 244 -12.42 34.20 -9.51
C ASN A 244 -12.01 32.96 -8.68
N PRO A 245 -12.87 31.93 -8.56
CA PRO A 245 -12.56 30.75 -7.77
C PRO A 245 -11.29 30.00 -8.22
N GLN A 246 -11.02 29.96 -9.52
CA GLN A 246 -9.83 29.26 -10.06
C GLN A 246 -8.54 29.99 -9.69
N ASP A 247 -8.52 31.32 -9.83
CA ASP A 247 -7.36 32.15 -9.47
C ASP A 247 -7.12 32.14 -7.95
N TYR A 248 -8.20 32.15 -7.17
CA TYR A 248 -8.16 31.98 -5.72
C TYR A 248 -7.54 30.63 -5.36
N MET A 249 -8.05 29.53 -5.91
CA MET A 249 -7.62 28.18 -5.55
C MET A 249 -6.16 27.93 -5.92
N ASN A 250 -5.72 28.41 -7.08
CA ASN A 250 -4.31 28.34 -7.50
C ASN A 250 -3.35 29.03 -6.51
N CYS A 251 -3.82 30.07 -5.82
CA CYS A 251 -3.05 30.75 -4.78
C CYS A 251 -3.18 30.02 -3.43
N ALA A 252 -4.41 29.69 -3.03
CA ALA A 252 -4.71 29.03 -1.76
C ALA A 252 -3.98 27.69 -1.63
N GLU A 253 -3.92 26.87 -2.69
CA GLU A 253 -3.20 25.59 -2.70
C GLU A 253 -1.72 25.74 -2.30
N ILE A 254 -1.07 26.81 -2.75
CA ILE A 254 0.34 27.09 -2.46
C ILE A 254 0.49 27.51 -1.00
N TRP A 255 -0.36 28.42 -0.54
CA TRP A 255 -0.29 28.97 0.82
C TRP A 255 -0.72 27.99 1.91
N VAL A 256 -1.56 27.00 1.59
CA VAL A 256 -1.89 25.89 2.51
C VAL A 256 -0.63 25.14 2.94
N GLU A 257 0.34 24.97 2.06
CA GLU A 257 1.59 24.29 2.43
C GLU A 257 2.37 25.06 3.49
N PHE A 258 2.48 26.37 3.29
CA PHE A 258 3.10 27.29 4.23
C PHE A 258 2.36 27.32 5.58
N THR A 259 1.02 27.32 5.55
CA THR A 259 0.23 27.30 6.79
C THR A 259 0.40 25.98 7.54
N CYS A 260 0.38 24.85 6.83
CA CYS A 260 0.52 23.54 7.46
C CYS A 260 1.91 23.28 8.04
N ARG A 261 2.95 23.83 7.42
CA ARG A 261 4.34 23.63 7.86
C ARG A 261 4.71 24.43 9.11
N HIS A 262 4.16 25.64 9.28
CA HIS A 262 4.62 26.59 10.30
C HIS A 262 3.61 26.93 11.39
N PHE A 263 2.33 26.61 11.20
CA PHE A 263 1.26 27.01 12.12
C PHE A 263 0.51 25.83 12.68
N THR A 264 -0.41 26.13 13.61
CA THR A 264 -1.17 25.12 14.33
C THR A 264 -2.50 24.82 13.64
N LYS A 265 -3.28 23.93 14.25
CA LYS A 265 -4.64 23.60 13.79
C LYS A 265 -5.55 24.81 13.61
N ARG A 266 -5.32 25.91 14.34
CA ARG A 266 -6.18 27.11 14.29
C ARG A 266 -6.09 27.79 12.93
N GLU A 267 -4.89 28.09 12.48
CA GLU A 267 -4.65 28.79 11.22
C GLU A 267 -5.08 27.95 10.02
N VAL A 268 -4.79 26.64 10.05
CA VAL A 268 -5.23 25.69 9.01
C VAL A 268 -6.77 25.64 8.95
N ASN A 269 -7.45 25.59 10.10
CA ASN A 269 -8.92 25.59 10.16
C ASN A 269 -9.51 26.89 9.59
N THR A 270 -8.87 28.05 9.81
CA THR A 270 -9.29 29.33 9.22
C THR A 270 -9.13 29.33 7.70
N VAL A 271 -8.00 28.82 7.19
CA VAL A 271 -7.75 28.70 5.75
C VAL A 271 -8.77 27.76 5.10
N LEU A 272 -9.04 26.59 5.70
CA LEU A 272 -10.06 25.66 5.23
C LEU A 272 -11.46 26.30 5.21
N ALA A 273 -11.82 27.07 6.24
CA ALA A 273 -13.09 27.81 6.27
C ALA A 273 -13.23 28.75 5.07
N ASP A 274 -12.15 29.46 4.73
CA ASP A 274 -12.16 30.42 3.62
C ASP A 274 -12.21 29.71 2.26
N ILE A 275 -11.51 28.57 2.10
CA ILE A 275 -11.62 27.74 0.90
C ILE A 275 -13.05 27.23 0.70
N ILE A 276 -13.68 26.70 1.76
CA ILE A 276 -15.09 26.27 1.70
C ILE A 276 -15.96 27.44 1.24
N LYS A 277 -15.79 28.63 1.83
CA LYS A 277 -16.58 29.82 1.50
C LYS A 277 -16.44 30.25 0.03
N HIS A 278 -15.26 30.16 -0.56
CA HIS A 278 -15.03 30.58 -1.96
C HIS A 278 -15.43 29.54 -2.99
N MET A 279 -15.36 28.26 -2.64
CA MET A 279 -15.56 27.17 -3.59
C MET A 279 -16.98 26.60 -3.58
N THR A 280 -17.73 26.83 -2.49
CA THR A 280 -19.14 26.39 -2.38
C THR A 280 -20.09 27.12 -3.35
N PRO A 281 -19.99 28.45 -3.56
CA PRO A 281 -20.82 29.15 -4.54
C PRO A 281 -20.65 28.56 -5.94
N ASP A 282 -21.77 28.44 -6.66
CA ASP A 282 -21.84 27.91 -8.03
C ASP A 282 -21.20 26.53 -8.23
N ARG A 283 -20.95 25.78 -7.15
CA ARG A 283 -20.24 24.48 -7.16
C ARG A 283 -18.87 24.56 -7.84
N ALA A 284 -18.16 25.68 -7.69
CA ALA A 284 -16.84 25.88 -8.26
C ALA A 284 -15.81 24.81 -7.85
N PHE A 285 -16.04 24.11 -6.73
CA PHE A 285 -15.23 22.96 -6.31
C PHE A 285 -15.17 21.82 -7.35
N GLU A 286 -16.18 21.65 -8.22
CA GLU A 286 -16.22 20.55 -9.19
C GLU A 286 -15.10 20.63 -10.23
N GLU A 287 -14.73 21.85 -10.65
CA GLU A 287 -13.64 22.09 -11.59
C GLU A 287 -12.26 22.07 -10.91
N ALA A 288 -12.21 22.23 -9.58
CA ALA A 288 -10.99 22.39 -8.81
C ALA A 288 -10.63 21.15 -7.95
N TYR A 289 -11.24 19.99 -8.21
CA TYR A 289 -10.95 18.76 -7.47
C TYR A 289 -9.46 18.40 -7.39
N PRO A 290 -8.64 18.51 -8.46
CA PRO A 290 -7.21 18.22 -8.39
C PRO A 290 -6.46 19.08 -7.36
N GLN A 291 -6.79 20.37 -7.30
CA GLN A 291 -6.20 21.33 -6.36
C GLN A 291 -6.67 21.06 -4.93
N LEU A 292 -7.96 20.74 -4.74
CA LEU A 292 -8.50 20.37 -3.42
C LEU A 292 -7.90 19.07 -2.89
N GLN A 293 -7.67 18.07 -3.75
CA GLN A 293 -6.93 16.86 -3.39
C GLN A 293 -5.48 17.18 -3.00
N SER A 294 -4.83 18.13 -3.70
CA SER A 294 -3.49 18.61 -3.35
C SER A 294 -3.45 19.24 -1.96
N VAL A 295 -4.46 20.04 -1.60
CA VAL A 295 -4.63 20.60 -0.25
C VAL A 295 -4.72 19.50 0.80
N ILE A 296 -5.53 18.45 0.60
CA ILE A 296 -5.57 17.30 1.53
C ILE A 296 -4.19 16.66 1.68
N ARG A 297 -3.52 16.35 0.56
CA ARG A 297 -2.19 15.71 0.59
C ARG A 297 -1.18 16.54 1.36
N LYS A 298 -1.18 17.87 1.18
CA LYS A 298 -0.33 18.80 1.93
C LYS A 298 -0.63 18.79 3.42
N ILE A 299 -1.92 18.85 3.81
CA ILE A 299 -2.32 18.75 5.22
C ILE A 299 -1.82 17.43 5.83
N LEU A 300 -2.07 16.31 5.16
CA LEU A 300 -1.66 14.97 5.62
C LEU A 300 -0.14 14.75 5.66
N THR A 301 0.63 15.56 4.92
CA THR A 301 2.11 15.53 4.93
C THR A 301 2.68 16.09 6.24
N TYR A 302 2.01 17.06 6.86
CA TYR A 302 2.50 17.74 8.07
C TYR A 302 1.70 17.41 9.34
N PHE A 303 0.40 17.10 9.22
CA PHE A 303 -0.45 16.71 10.34
C PHE A 303 -0.58 15.19 10.41
N HIS A 304 0.13 14.59 11.37
CA HIS A 304 0.09 13.15 11.63
C HIS A 304 -0.70 12.79 12.90
N ASP A 305 -1.04 13.76 13.75
CA ASP A 305 -1.94 13.55 14.88
C ASP A 305 -3.39 13.66 14.39
N PHE A 306 -4.04 12.50 14.25
CA PHE A 306 -5.41 12.39 13.78
C PHE A 306 -6.46 12.91 14.78
N SER A 307 -6.17 12.92 16.08
CA SER A 307 -7.06 13.54 17.08
C SER A 307 -7.11 15.04 16.84
N VAL A 308 -5.94 15.66 16.63
CA VAL A 308 -5.84 17.08 16.26
C VAL A 308 -6.51 17.36 14.92
N LEU A 309 -6.26 16.53 13.90
CA LEU A 309 -6.82 16.69 12.55
C LEU A 309 -8.36 16.63 12.56
N PHE A 310 -8.94 15.60 13.17
CA PHE A 310 -10.40 15.45 13.23
C PHE A 310 -11.07 16.40 14.22
N SER A 311 -10.32 16.98 15.18
CA SER A 311 -10.83 18.05 16.03
C SER A 311 -11.01 19.39 15.30
N MET A 312 -10.51 19.52 14.06
CA MET A 312 -10.70 20.73 13.26
C MET A 312 -12.14 20.79 12.72
N GLU A 313 -12.91 21.78 13.18
CA GLU A 313 -14.32 21.97 12.81
C GLU A 313 -14.57 22.01 11.30
N ARG A 314 -13.61 22.48 10.51
CA ARG A 314 -13.74 22.66 9.06
C ARG A 314 -13.13 21.54 8.24
N PHE A 315 -12.45 20.57 8.85
CA PHE A 315 -11.81 19.48 8.11
C PHE A 315 -12.84 18.50 7.52
N LEU A 316 -13.79 18.00 8.32
CA LEU A 316 -14.86 17.13 7.80
C LEU A 316 -15.77 17.85 6.79
N PRO A 317 -16.25 19.09 7.04
CA PRO A 317 -16.98 19.85 6.03
C PRO A 317 -16.21 20.08 4.73
N PHE A 318 -14.87 20.20 4.79
CA PHE A 318 -14.04 20.28 3.59
C PHE A 318 -14.00 18.95 2.83
N LEU A 319 -13.97 17.81 3.54
CA LEU A 319 -14.10 16.49 2.91
C LEU A 319 -15.48 16.28 2.26
N ASP A 320 -16.53 16.84 2.84
CA ASP A 320 -17.88 16.76 2.29
C ASP A 320 -18.06 17.54 0.97
N MET A 321 -17.10 18.41 0.61
CA MET A 321 -17.08 19.07 -0.71
C MET A 321 -16.77 18.11 -1.86
N PHE A 322 -16.16 16.96 -1.59
CA PHE A 322 -15.89 15.95 -2.62
C PHE A 322 -17.16 15.16 -2.93
N GLN A 323 -17.99 15.70 -3.82
CA GLN A 323 -19.29 15.10 -4.17
C GLN A 323 -19.20 14.03 -5.25
N LYS A 324 -18.13 14.03 -6.06
CA LYS A 324 -17.87 12.98 -7.04
C LYS A 324 -17.30 11.73 -6.35
N ASP A 325 -18.04 10.62 -6.40
CA ASP A 325 -17.70 9.38 -5.68
C ASP A 325 -16.26 8.91 -5.92
N SER A 326 -15.80 8.89 -7.17
CA SER A 326 -14.43 8.45 -7.50
C SER A 326 -13.36 9.29 -6.79
N VAL A 327 -13.54 10.62 -6.76
CA VAL A 327 -12.60 11.58 -6.16
C VAL A 327 -12.65 11.47 -4.64
N ARG A 328 -13.86 11.34 -4.07
CA ARG A 328 -14.07 11.18 -2.63
C ARG A 328 -13.37 9.94 -2.11
N VAL A 329 -13.47 8.82 -2.82
CA VAL A 329 -12.82 7.56 -2.47
C VAL A 329 -11.29 7.67 -2.53
N GLU A 330 -10.73 8.33 -3.54
CA GLU A 330 -9.28 8.58 -3.62
C GLU A 330 -8.76 9.41 -2.44
N VAL A 331 -9.50 10.44 -2.04
CA VAL A 331 -9.18 11.25 -0.87
C VAL A 331 -9.25 10.39 0.41
N CYS A 332 -10.30 9.60 0.57
CA CYS A 332 -10.43 8.67 1.70
C CYS A 332 -9.27 7.66 1.77
N LYS A 333 -8.88 7.07 0.62
CA LYS A 333 -7.71 6.19 0.52
C LYS A 333 -6.43 6.90 0.97
N SER A 334 -6.21 8.13 0.52
CA SER A 334 -5.04 8.93 0.90
C SER A 334 -4.98 9.17 2.42
N ILE A 335 -6.12 9.47 3.05
CA ILE A 335 -6.21 9.64 4.51
C ILE A 335 -5.89 8.33 5.23
N MET A 336 -6.45 7.22 4.75
CA MET A 336 -6.22 5.89 5.32
C MET A 336 -4.77 5.41 5.21
N GLU A 337 -4.12 5.64 4.08
CA GLU A 337 -2.71 5.28 3.85
C GLU A 337 -1.80 6.02 4.84
N VAL A 338 -2.04 7.33 5.03
CA VAL A 338 -1.29 8.13 6.02
C VAL A 338 -1.62 7.70 7.44
N PHE A 339 -2.89 7.40 7.74
CA PHE A 339 -3.30 6.90 9.06
C PHE A 339 -2.57 5.60 9.42
N ILE A 340 -2.60 4.59 8.55
CA ILE A 340 -1.95 3.30 8.80
C ILE A 340 -0.43 3.45 8.94
N LYS A 341 0.16 4.40 8.20
CA LYS A 341 1.61 4.64 8.21
C LYS A 341 2.09 5.34 9.48
N HIS A 342 1.34 6.32 9.99
CA HIS A 342 1.78 7.20 11.06
C HIS A 342 1.13 6.91 12.43
N GLN A 343 -0.05 6.29 12.47
CA GLN A 343 -0.70 5.87 13.70
C GLN A 343 -0.06 4.57 14.20
N LEU A 344 0.85 4.68 15.17
CA LEU A 344 1.53 3.53 15.78
C LEU A 344 0.82 3.01 17.04
N GLU A 345 0.15 3.89 17.77
CA GLU A 345 -0.52 3.54 19.02
C GLU A 345 -1.99 3.16 18.77
N LEU A 346 -2.46 2.17 19.52
CA LEU A 346 -3.87 1.76 19.51
C LEU A 346 -4.74 2.91 20.02
N THR A 347 -5.85 3.17 19.32
CA THR A 347 -6.75 4.28 19.64
C THR A 347 -8.08 3.80 20.21
N ARG A 348 -8.57 4.59 21.17
CA ARG A 348 -9.91 4.51 21.79
C ARG A 348 -10.66 5.83 21.74
N ASP A 349 -10.07 6.84 21.07
CA ASP A 349 -10.64 8.18 20.98
C ASP A 349 -11.90 8.14 20.11
N PRO A 350 -13.10 8.43 20.66
CA PRO A 350 -14.35 8.43 19.90
C PRO A 350 -14.31 9.34 18.67
N VAL A 351 -13.54 10.45 18.71
CA VAL A 351 -13.41 11.37 17.57
C VAL A 351 -12.72 10.68 16.40
N ILE A 352 -11.57 10.03 16.66
CA ILE A 352 -10.86 9.26 15.64
C ILE A 352 -11.72 8.09 15.16
N LEU A 353 -12.32 7.33 16.08
CA LEU A 353 -13.10 6.14 15.74
C LEU A 353 -14.29 6.48 14.84
N ASN A 354 -15.09 7.49 15.18
CA ASN A 354 -16.25 7.88 14.39
C ASN A 354 -15.87 8.47 13.02
N ALA A 355 -14.84 9.32 12.98
CA ALA A 355 -14.38 9.92 11.72
C ALA A 355 -13.79 8.86 10.78
N MET A 356 -12.95 7.97 11.30
CA MET A 356 -12.35 6.89 10.52
C MET A 356 -13.37 5.85 10.09
N LEU A 357 -14.37 5.55 10.93
CA LEU A 357 -15.49 4.69 10.55
C LEU A 357 -16.28 5.30 9.39
N HIS A 358 -16.54 6.62 9.42
CA HIS A 358 -17.20 7.32 8.31
C HIS A 358 -16.38 7.27 7.01
N ILE A 359 -15.06 7.47 7.09
CA ILE A 359 -14.13 7.37 5.95
C ILE A 359 -14.11 5.93 5.40
N CYS A 360 -13.99 4.93 6.27
CA CYS A 360 -14.02 3.52 5.89
C CYS A 360 -15.35 3.13 5.26
N LYS A 361 -16.46 3.63 5.79
CA LYS A 361 -17.80 3.42 5.22
C LYS A 361 -17.93 4.03 3.83
N THR A 362 -17.44 5.25 3.64
CA THR A 362 -17.41 5.90 2.32
C THR A 362 -16.65 5.07 1.29
N MET A 363 -15.49 4.51 1.67
CA MET A 363 -14.73 3.62 0.80
C MET A 363 -15.47 2.30 0.53
N HIS A 364 -16.08 1.69 1.55
CA HIS A 364 -16.86 0.46 1.41
C HIS A 364 -18.05 0.65 0.48
N ASP A 365 -18.82 1.73 0.66
CA ASP A 365 -20.04 2.01 -0.10
C ASP A 365 -19.76 2.29 -1.59
N SER A 366 -18.50 2.57 -1.94
CA SER A 366 -18.06 2.68 -3.34
C SER A 366 -17.88 1.34 -4.06
N VAL A 367 -17.83 0.23 -3.32
CA VAL A 367 -17.66 -1.11 -3.89
C VAL A 367 -18.98 -1.58 -4.50
N ASN A 368 -18.96 -1.87 -5.80
CA ASN A 368 -20.12 -2.34 -6.55
C ASN A 368 -19.76 -3.58 -7.41
N ALA A 369 -20.73 -4.07 -8.18
CA ALA A 369 -20.57 -5.27 -9.00
C ALA A 369 -19.50 -5.15 -10.11
N LEU A 370 -19.12 -3.93 -10.49
CA LEU A 370 -18.10 -3.64 -11.51
C LEU A 370 -16.70 -3.42 -10.90
N THR A 371 -16.59 -3.35 -9.57
CA THR A 371 -15.31 -3.18 -8.88
C THR A 371 -14.45 -4.43 -9.04
N LEU A 372 -13.20 -4.24 -9.48
CA LEU A 372 -12.25 -5.33 -9.67
C LEU A 372 -11.89 -5.99 -8.32
N GLU A 373 -11.63 -7.29 -8.32
CA GLU A 373 -11.27 -8.03 -7.11
C GLU A 373 -10.01 -7.48 -6.42
N ASP A 374 -9.03 -7.00 -7.19
CA ASP A 374 -7.82 -6.39 -6.63
C ASP A 374 -8.10 -5.03 -5.95
N GLU A 375 -9.05 -4.26 -6.48
CA GLU A 375 -9.48 -3.00 -5.85
C GLU A 375 -10.24 -3.28 -4.55
N LYS A 376 -11.15 -4.27 -4.56
CA LYS A 376 -11.84 -4.74 -3.34
C LYS A 376 -10.84 -5.18 -2.27
N ARG A 377 -9.80 -5.94 -2.67
CA ARG A 377 -8.74 -6.38 -1.77
C ARG A 377 -7.96 -5.21 -1.20
N SER A 378 -7.58 -4.23 -2.03
CA SER A 378 -6.87 -3.03 -1.59
C SER A 378 -7.69 -2.23 -0.56
N LEU A 379 -8.97 -1.98 -0.84
CA LEU A 379 -9.87 -1.30 0.09
C LEU A 379 -10.05 -2.08 1.40
N ALA A 380 -10.23 -3.39 1.32
CA ALA A 380 -10.34 -4.25 2.49
C ALA A 380 -9.09 -4.20 3.37
N LEU A 381 -7.89 -4.15 2.78
CA LEU A 381 -6.63 -4.02 3.54
C LEU A 381 -6.54 -2.70 4.29
N LEU A 382 -6.98 -1.59 3.70
CA LEU A 382 -7.04 -0.30 4.39
C LEU A 382 -8.00 -0.34 5.59
N ILE A 383 -9.20 -0.89 5.41
CA ILE A 383 -10.20 -1.04 6.47
C ILE A 383 -9.70 -1.97 7.58
N ILE A 384 -9.04 -3.09 7.22
CA ILE A 384 -8.39 -4.00 8.17
C ILE A 384 -7.31 -3.27 8.97
N GLY A 385 -6.52 -2.40 8.31
CA GLY A 385 -5.53 -1.55 8.96
C GLY A 385 -6.15 -0.69 10.07
N PHE A 386 -7.29 -0.04 9.79
CA PHE A 386 -8.04 0.70 10.81
C PHE A 386 -8.55 -0.21 11.94
N ILE A 387 -9.23 -1.32 11.62
CA ILE A 387 -9.79 -2.24 12.63
C ILE A 387 -8.72 -2.74 13.61
N ARG A 388 -7.50 -3.01 13.12
CA ARG A 388 -6.37 -3.45 13.96
C ARG A 388 -5.85 -2.36 14.91
N MET A 389 -6.08 -1.08 14.60
CA MET A 389 -5.69 0.04 15.46
C MET A 389 -6.71 0.34 16.56
N VAL A 390 -7.92 -0.21 16.48
CA VAL A 390 -8.97 0.03 17.48
C VAL A 390 -8.79 -0.90 18.68
N SER A 391 -8.54 -0.33 19.86
CA SER A 391 -8.49 -1.09 21.11
C SER A 391 -9.11 -0.35 22.28
N PHE A 392 -10.10 -0.98 22.92
CA PHE A 392 -10.69 -0.50 24.18
C PHE A 392 -10.00 -1.10 25.42
N GLY A 393 -8.83 -1.73 25.25
CA GLY A 393 -8.07 -2.34 26.34
C GLY A 393 -8.84 -3.43 27.06
N ARG A 394 -9.21 -3.21 28.33
CA ARG A 394 -9.94 -4.20 29.15
C ARG A 394 -11.46 -4.08 29.04
N ASP A 395 -11.97 -3.09 28.33
CA ASP A 395 -13.40 -3.00 28.07
C ASP A 395 -13.77 -3.92 26.89
N PHE A 396 -13.88 -5.20 27.22
CA PHE A 396 -14.16 -6.24 26.24
C PHE A 396 -15.57 -6.12 25.63
N GLU A 397 -16.54 -5.58 26.38
CA GLU A 397 -17.91 -5.38 25.88
C GLU A 397 -17.94 -4.28 24.82
N GLN A 398 -17.24 -3.16 25.05
CA GLN A 398 -17.15 -2.09 24.07
C GLN A 398 -16.41 -2.54 22.80
N GLN A 399 -15.34 -3.33 22.94
CA GLN A 399 -14.64 -3.92 21.78
C GLN A 399 -15.54 -4.85 20.97
N LEU A 400 -16.34 -5.69 21.62
CA LEU A 400 -17.29 -6.56 20.93
C LEU A 400 -18.40 -5.74 20.24
N SER A 401 -18.90 -4.69 20.89
CA SER A 401 -19.89 -3.77 20.30
C SER A 401 -19.35 -3.12 19.03
N PHE A 402 -18.09 -2.67 19.03
CA PHE A 402 -17.42 -2.15 17.84
C PHE A 402 -17.35 -3.21 16.72
N CYS A 403 -16.98 -4.45 17.03
CA CYS A 403 -16.96 -5.53 16.04
C CYS A 403 -18.35 -5.80 15.44
N VAL A 404 -19.42 -5.71 16.24
CA VAL A 404 -20.80 -5.86 15.77
C VAL A 404 -21.18 -4.74 14.80
N GLU A 405 -20.85 -3.49 15.13
CA GLU A 405 -21.07 -2.34 14.24
C GLU A 405 -20.25 -2.44 12.94
N ALA A 406 -18.98 -2.84 13.05
CA ALA A 406 -18.10 -3.05 11.90
C ALA A 406 -18.61 -4.16 10.98
N ARG A 407 -19.12 -5.28 11.52
CA ARG A 407 -19.75 -6.34 10.73
C ARG A 407 -20.99 -5.85 9.98
N ALA A 408 -21.84 -5.06 10.63
CA ALA A 408 -23.03 -4.50 10.01
C ALA A 408 -22.67 -3.51 8.89
N THR A 409 -21.58 -2.75 9.07
CA THR A 409 -21.14 -1.72 8.12
C THR A 409 -20.39 -2.32 6.92
N PHE A 410 -19.53 -3.31 7.13
CA PHE A 410 -18.59 -3.84 6.12
C PHE A 410 -18.96 -5.24 5.60
N CYS A 411 -20.26 -5.54 5.53
CA CYS A 411 -20.76 -6.88 5.24
C CYS A 411 -20.35 -7.44 3.86
N ASN A 412 -20.04 -6.58 2.88
CA ASN A 412 -19.71 -7.01 1.52
C ASN A 412 -18.21 -7.34 1.32
N LEU A 413 -17.36 -7.08 2.31
CA LEU A 413 -15.91 -7.29 2.21
C LEU A 413 -15.49 -8.50 3.05
N GLU A 414 -15.39 -9.66 2.40
CA GLU A 414 -15.00 -10.92 3.08
C GLU A 414 -13.68 -10.84 3.86
N PRO A 415 -12.60 -10.22 3.37
CA PRO A 415 -11.36 -10.14 4.15
C PRO A 415 -11.54 -9.37 5.46
N VAL A 416 -12.44 -8.39 5.48
CA VAL A 416 -12.80 -7.63 6.69
C VAL A 416 -13.56 -8.53 7.66
N LEU A 417 -14.54 -9.31 7.18
CA LEU A 417 -15.28 -10.27 8.02
C LEU A 417 -14.35 -11.32 8.64
N VAL A 418 -13.42 -11.87 7.86
CA VAL A 418 -12.41 -12.83 8.36
C VAL A 418 -11.57 -12.18 9.46
N GLN A 419 -11.08 -10.95 9.25
CA GLN A 419 -10.33 -10.22 10.28
C GLN A 419 -11.17 -9.98 11.54
N LEU A 420 -12.45 -9.60 11.41
CA LEU A 420 -13.34 -9.40 12.55
C LEU A 420 -13.53 -10.69 13.37
N ILE A 421 -13.68 -11.85 12.71
CA ILE A 421 -13.74 -13.15 13.38
C ILE A 421 -12.46 -13.43 14.16
N HIS A 422 -11.29 -13.17 13.56
CA HIS A 422 -10.01 -13.30 14.26
C HIS A 422 -9.90 -12.36 15.46
N THR A 423 -10.32 -11.09 15.32
CA THR A 423 -10.34 -10.13 16.44
C THR A 423 -11.24 -10.59 17.58
N VAL A 424 -12.43 -11.15 17.28
CA VAL A 424 -13.35 -11.65 18.32
C VAL A 424 -12.84 -12.94 18.96
N ASN A 425 -12.20 -13.83 18.20
CA ASN A 425 -11.54 -15.01 18.75
C ASN A 425 -10.36 -14.63 19.66
N GLN A 426 -9.58 -13.62 19.28
CA GLN A 426 -8.53 -13.05 20.12
C GLN A 426 -9.11 -12.46 21.40
N LEU A 427 -10.21 -11.70 21.33
CA LEU A 427 -10.90 -11.12 22.48
C LEU A 427 -11.35 -12.19 23.50
N ALA A 428 -11.88 -13.32 23.01
CA ALA A 428 -12.22 -14.47 23.86
C ALA A 428 -10.97 -15.06 24.55
N MET A 429 -9.85 -15.19 23.83
CA MET A 429 -8.59 -15.67 24.39
C MET A 429 -7.95 -14.70 25.38
N GLU A 430 -8.01 -13.39 25.13
CA GLU A 430 -7.56 -12.35 26.07
C GLU A 430 -8.39 -12.39 27.37
N THR A 431 -9.71 -12.56 27.24
CA THR A 431 -10.60 -12.76 28.40
C THR A 431 -10.18 -13.98 29.21
N ARG A 432 -9.83 -15.10 28.56
CA ARG A 432 -9.28 -16.30 29.21
C ARG A 432 -7.98 -16.02 29.95
N MET A 433 -7.07 -15.28 29.32
CA MET A 433 -5.76 -14.94 29.89
C MET A 433 -5.91 -14.10 31.15
N VAL A 434 -6.79 -13.08 31.12
CA VAL A 434 -7.09 -12.24 32.29
C VAL A 434 -7.70 -13.07 33.43
N MET A 435 -8.61 -13.99 33.09
CA MET A 435 -9.31 -14.83 34.06
C MET A 435 -8.52 -16.09 34.46
N LYS A 436 -7.33 -16.34 33.90
CA LYS A 436 -6.54 -17.58 34.08
C LYS A 436 -7.38 -18.85 33.87
N GLY A 437 -8.31 -18.80 32.93
CA GLY A 437 -9.27 -19.87 32.63
C GLY A 437 -10.31 -20.17 33.72
N ASN A 438 -10.55 -19.27 34.68
CA ASN A 438 -11.67 -19.34 35.63
C ASN A 438 -12.69 -18.27 35.30
N HIS A 439 -13.66 -18.59 34.44
CA HIS A 439 -14.66 -17.62 34.03
C HIS A 439 -15.73 -17.42 35.12
N SER A 440 -15.99 -16.18 35.48
CA SER A 440 -17.22 -15.77 36.18
C SER A 440 -18.45 -15.98 35.29
N ARG A 441 -19.67 -15.95 35.87
CA ARG A 441 -20.93 -16.03 35.10
C ARG A 441 -21.01 -14.97 33.99
N LYS A 442 -20.53 -13.75 34.25
CA LYS A 442 -20.51 -12.65 33.27
C LYS A 442 -19.51 -12.92 32.15
N THR A 443 -18.26 -13.26 32.47
CA THR A 443 -17.24 -13.54 31.45
C THR A 443 -17.54 -14.79 30.63
N ALA A 444 -18.19 -15.80 31.23
CA ALA A 444 -18.64 -16.98 30.49
C ALA A 444 -19.76 -16.61 29.50
N ALA A 445 -20.71 -15.75 29.90
CA ALA A 445 -21.73 -15.23 29.00
C ALA A 445 -21.11 -14.39 27.86
N PHE A 446 -20.11 -13.57 28.18
CA PHE A 446 -19.37 -12.79 27.21
C PHE A 446 -18.65 -13.66 26.18
N VAL A 447 -17.88 -14.68 26.59
CA VAL A 447 -17.20 -15.57 25.64
C VAL A 447 -18.20 -16.36 24.79
N ARG A 448 -19.35 -16.76 25.36
CA ARG A 448 -20.45 -17.34 24.56
C ARG A 448 -21.01 -16.36 23.54
N ALA A 449 -21.08 -15.06 23.85
CA ALA A 449 -21.47 -14.03 22.89
C ALA A 449 -20.43 -13.87 21.77
N CYS A 450 -19.14 -13.90 22.09
CA CYS A 450 -18.05 -13.93 21.10
C CYS A 450 -18.18 -15.16 20.17
N ALA A 451 -18.40 -16.35 20.73
CA ALA A 451 -18.63 -17.56 19.96
C ALA A 451 -19.88 -17.45 19.07
N ALA A 452 -21.00 -16.93 19.59
CA ALA A 452 -22.21 -16.71 18.80
C ALA A 452 -21.98 -15.73 17.64
N TYR A 453 -21.24 -14.64 17.87
CA TYR A 453 -20.84 -13.70 16.84
C TYR A 453 -20.05 -14.39 15.72
N CYS A 454 -19.04 -15.18 16.06
CA CYS A 454 -18.27 -15.94 15.07
C CYS A 454 -19.17 -16.93 14.30
N PHE A 455 -20.05 -17.64 15.00
CA PHE A 455 -20.95 -18.64 14.41
C PHE A 455 -21.92 -18.06 13.38
N ILE A 456 -22.45 -16.85 13.60
CA ILE A 456 -23.35 -16.19 12.64
C ILE A 456 -22.62 -15.44 11.52
N THR A 457 -21.31 -15.21 11.66
CA THR A 457 -20.52 -14.44 10.68
C THR A 457 -19.83 -15.36 9.67
N ILE A 458 -19.37 -16.54 10.09
CA ILE A 458 -18.70 -17.50 9.21
C ILE A 458 -19.56 -17.93 8.01
N PRO A 459 -20.88 -18.22 8.14
CA PRO A 459 -21.72 -18.56 7.00
C PRO A 459 -21.81 -17.47 5.91
N SER A 460 -21.49 -16.22 6.23
CA SER A 460 -21.54 -15.10 5.29
C SER A 460 -20.36 -15.06 4.30
N LEU A 461 -19.35 -15.92 4.47
CA LEU A 461 -18.18 -16.00 3.59
C LEU A 461 -18.46 -16.91 2.38
N SER A 462 -18.07 -16.51 1.17
CA SER A 462 -18.19 -17.38 -0.01
C SER A 462 -17.14 -18.49 -0.02
N SER A 463 -15.93 -18.23 0.49
CA SER A 463 -14.85 -19.21 0.51
C SER A 463 -15.10 -20.34 1.50
N ILE A 464 -15.37 -21.54 0.98
CA ILE A 464 -15.60 -22.76 1.77
C ILE A 464 -14.37 -23.11 2.63
N PHE A 465 -13.17 -22.97 2.09
CA PHE A 465 -11.94 -23.19 2.87
C PHE A 465 -11.83 -22.20 4.02
N SER A 466 -12.16 -20.93 3.82
CA SER A 466 -12.17 -19.94 4.92
C SER A 466 -13.21 -20.31 5.98
N ARG A 467 -14.40 -20.76 5.57
CA ARG A 467 -15.44 -21.26 6.49
C ARG A 467 -14.93 -22.43 7.34
N LEU A 468 -14.35 -23.44 6.72
CA LEU A 468 -13.81 -24.63 7.40
C LEU A 468 -12.74 -24.25 8.44
N HIS A 469 -11.73 -23.49 8.02
CA HIS A 469 -10.65 -23.08 8.93
C HIS A 469 -11.16 -22.21 10.09
N LEU A 470 -12.08 -21.28 9.82
CA LEU A 470 -12.63 -20.41 10.86
C LEU A 470 -13.58 -21.14 11.82
N TYR A 471 -14.34 -22.12 11.34
CA TYR A 471 -15.15 -22.97 12.23
C TYR A 471 -14.25 -23.81 13.14
N LEU A 472 -13.21 -24.44 12.61
CA LEU A 472 -12.27 -25.22 13.41
C LEU A 472 -11.55 -24.34 14.45
N LEU A 473 -11.02 -23.19 14.02
CA LEU A 473 -10.34 -22.25 14.92
C LEU A 473 -11.27 -21.70 16.02
N SER A 474 -12.48 -21.28 15.65
CA SER A 474 -13.46 -20.76 16.63
C SER A 474 -13.93 -21.87 17.58
N GLY A 475 -14.05 -23.11 17.10
CA GLY A 475 -14.29 -24.30 17.91
C GLY A 475 -13.17 -24.55 18.93
N GLN A 476 -11.90 -24.50 18.49
CA GLN A 476 -10.73 -24.62 19.39
C GLN A 476 -10.70 -23.52 20.46
N VAL A 477 -11.01 -22.28 20.09
CA VAL A 477 -11.11 -21.15 21.03
C VAL A 477 -12.26 -21.36 22.03
N ALA A 478 -13.41 -21.88 21.57
CA ALA A 478 -14.52 -22.21 22.44
C ALA A 478 -14.18 -23.34 23.44
N LEU A 479 -13.47 -24.39 23.00
CA LEU A 479 -12.97 -25.47 23.87
C LEU A 479 -12.01 -24.91 24.92
N ALA A 480 -11.05 -24.08 24.51
CA ALA A 480 -10.10 -23.45 25.42
C ALA A 480 -10.79 -22.60 26.52
N ASN A 481 -11.96 -22.04 26.23
CA ASN A 481 -12.78 -21.25 27.15
C ASN A 481 -13.91 -22.04 27.84
N GLN A 482 -13.86 -23.37 27.86
CA GLN A 482 -14.86 -24.24 28.52
C GLN A 482 -16.29 -24.07 27.98
N CYS A 483 -16.45 -23.63 26.73
CA CYS A 483 -17.75 -23.44 26.07
C CYS A 483 -18.09 -24.66 25.20
N LEU A 484 -18.28 -25.82 25.83
CA LEU A 484 -18.44 -27.12 25.15
C LEU A 484 -19.60 -27.14 24.14
N SER A 485 -20.77 -26.61 24.51
CA SER A 485 -21.93 -26.59 23.61
C SER A 485 -21.68 -25.78 22.32
N GLN A 486 -20.94 -24.67 22.43
CA GLN A 486 -20.61 -23.81 21.29
C GLN A 486 -19.52 -24.48 20.44
N ALA A 487 -18.53 -25.10 21.08
CA ALA A 487 -17.50 -25.87 20.39
C ALA A 487 -18.10 -27.03 19.58
N ASP A 488 -19.01 -27.82 20.17
CA ASP A 488 -19.70 -28.90 19.47
C ASP A 488 -20.50 -28.38 18.27
N ALA A 489 -21.22 -27.26 18.41
CA ALA A 489 -21.92 -26.62 17.30
C ALA A 489 -20.96 -26.20 16.16
N PHE A 490 -19.80 -25.62 16.48
CA PHE A 490 -18.78 -25.26 15.48
C PHE A 490 -18.23 -26.48 14.74
N LEU A 491 -17.90 -27.55 15.47
CA LEU A 491 -17.35 -28.78 14.90
C LEU A 491 -18.39 -29.50 14.02
N LYS A 492 -19.65 -29.56 14.46
CA LYS A 492 -20.77 -30.08 13.65
C LYS A 492 -20.96 -29.28 12.37
N ALA A 493 -20.95 -27.94 12.44
CA ALA A 493 -21.06 -27.07 11.28
C ALA A 493 -19.87 -27.23 10.31
N ALA A 494 -18.66 -27.41 10.84
CA ALA A 494 -17.48 -27.71 10.02
C ALA A 494 -17.60 -29.05 9.29
N VAL A 495 -18.09 -30.09 9.97
CA VAL A 495 -18.33 -31.41 9.37
C VAL A 495 -19.40 -31.34 8.28
N SER A 496 -20.49 -30.59 8.49
CA SER A 496 -21.57 -30.46 7.50
C SER A 496 -21.17 -29.71 6.23
N VAL A 497 -20.18 -28.82 6.31
CA VAL A 497 -19.71 -28.02 5.16
C VAL A 497 -18.64 -28.77 4.34
N LEU A 498 -18.01 -29.80 4.92
CA LEU A 498 -16.94 -30.56 4.28
C LEU A 498 -17.33 -31.15 2.89
N PRO A 499 -18.54 -31.71 2.69
CA PRO A 499 -18.96 -32.22 1.38
C PRO A 499 -19.07 -31.14 0.29
N GLU A 500 -19.21 -29.86 0.66
CA GLU A 500 -19.37 -28.74 -0.28
C GLU A 500 -18.03 -28.34 -0.95
N VAL A 501 -16.89 -28.86 -0.49
CA VAL A 501 -15.56 -28.46 -0.98
C VAL A 501 -15.42 -28.74 -2.49
N PRO A 502 -15.00 -27.76 -3.31
CA PRO A 502 -14.84 -27.97 -4.75
C PRO A 502 -13.61 -28.84 -5.03
N ARG A 503 -13.66 -29.69 -6.06
CA ARG A 503 -12.52 -30.57 -6.44
C ARG A 503 -11.26 -29.82 -6.88
N SER A 504 -11.44 -28.69 -7.55
CA SER A 504 -10.34 -27.86 -8.04
C SER A 504 -10.51 -26.41 -7.59
N ILE A 505 -9.37 -25.78 -7.31
CA ILE A 505 -9.28 -24.37 -6.94
C ILE A 505 -8.32 -23.67 -7.89
N SER A 506 -8.64 -22.41 -8.25
CA SER A 506 -7.72 -21.57 -9.03
C SER A 506 -6.70 -20.94 -8.10
N VAL A 507 -5.45 -21.37 -8.19
CA VAL A 507 -4.31 -20.79 -7.46
C VAL A 507 -3.39 -20.15 -8.50
N GLU A 508 -3.22 -18.83 -8.43
CA GLU A 508 -2.40 -18.05 -9.38
C GLU A 508 -2.82 -18.25 -10.86
N GLY A 509 -4.12 -18.40 -11.11
CA GLY A 509 -4.67 -18.62 -12.45
C GLY A 509 -4.53 -20.05 -12.99
N LYS A 510 -3.98 -20.98 -12.20
CA LYS A 510 -3.93 -22.41 -12.54
C LYS A 510 -4.91 -23.20 -11.67
N LEU A 511 -5.72 -24.04 -12.30
CA LEU A 511 -6.55 -25.02 -11.60
C LEU A 511 -5.64 -26.07 -10.95
N ARG A 512 -5.67 -26.15 -9.62
CA ARG A 512 -5.00 -27.18 -8.83
C ARG A 512 -6.05 -28.00 -8.08
N SER A 513 -5.74 -29.26 -7.81
CA SER A 513 -6.58 -30.10 -6.95
C SER A 513 -6.68 -29.49 -5.55
N SER A 514 -7.87 -29.50 -4.99
CA SER A 514 -8.14 -29.02 -3.64
C SER A 514 -7.84 -30.07 -2.56
N GLU A 515 -7.60 -31.33 -2.97
CA GLU A 515 -7.46 -32.47 -2.07
C GLU A 515 -6.30 -32.33 -1.09
N SER A 516 -5.18 -31.71 -1.49
CA SER A 516 -4.05 -31.49 -0.57
C SER A 516 -4.44 -30.56 0.58
N PHE A 517 -5.17 -29.48 0.29
CA PHE A 517 -5.65 -28.54 1.31
C PHE A 517 -6.70 -29.20 2.21
N LEU A 518 -7.58 -30.02 1.63
CA LEU A 518 -8.57 -30.76 2.38
C LEU A 518 -7.91 -31.79 3.32
N LEU A 519 -6.88 -32.48 2.86
CA LEU A 519 -6.10 -33.43 3.66
C LEU A 519 -5.47 -32.74 4.88
N ASP A 520 -4.78 -31.62 4.67
CA ASP A 520 -4.15 -30.86 5.75
C ASP A 520 -5.17 -30.38 6.78
N TYR A 521 -6.32 -29.89 6.31
CA TYR A 521 -7.43 -29.50 7.16
C TYR A 521 -7.99 -30.69 7.97
N ILE A 522 -8.26 -31.83 7.34
CA ILE A 522 -8.79 -33.01 8.02
C ILE A 522 -7.80 -33.54 9.05
N ASN A 523 -6.49 -33.55 8.76
CA ASN A 523 -5.47 -33.95 9.72
C ASN A 523 -5.47 -33.05 10.96
N ASN A 524 -5.60 -31.73 10.79
CA ASN A 524 -5.74 -30.79 11.90
C ASN A 524 -7.05 -30.98 12.68
N PHE A 525 -8.14 -31.27 11.97
CA PHE A 525 -9.44 -31.58 12.57
C PHE A 525 -9.37 -32.85 13.43
N LEU A 526 -8.78 -33.93 12.90
CA LEU A 526 -8.56 -35.19 13.62
C LEU A 526 -7.74 -34.97 14.89
N ALA A 527 -6.65 -34.19 14.81
CA ALA A 527 -5.88 -33.84 16.00
C ALA A 527 -6.73 -33.09 17.04
N THR A 528 -7.58 -32.16 16.60
CA THR A 528 -8.47 -31.44 17.52
C THR A 528 -9.47 -32.38 18.21
N LEU A 529 -9.98 -33.40 17.51
CA LEU A 529 -10.96 -34.34 18.06
C LEU A 529 -10.44 -35.18 19.24
N LEU A 530 -9.13 -35.34 19.40
CA LEU A 530 -8.57 -36.13 20.52
C LEU A 530 -9.00 -35.56 21.89
N VAL A 531 -9.00 -34.24 22.01
CA VAL A 531 -9.36 -33.57 23.27
C VAL A 531 -10.85 -33.27 23.37
N VAL A 532 -11.64 -33.47 22.33
CA VAL A 532 -13.06 -33.13 22.36
C VAL A 532 -13.82 -34.20 23.15
N PRO A 533 -14.56 -33.84 24.21
CA PRO A 533 -15.39 -34.79 24.93
C PRO A 533 -16.56 -35.26 24.06
N ASP A 534 -16.87 -36.56 24.15
CA ASP A 534 -18.05 -37.11 23.51
C ASP A 534 -19.35 -36.59 24.15
N HIS A 535 -20.37 -36.42 23.30
CA HIS A 535 -21.66 -35.93 23.76
C HIS A 535 -22.41 -37.05 24.51
N PRO A 536 -22.93 -36.81 25.74
CA PRO A 536 -23.58 -37.84 26.55
C PRO A 536 -24.74 -38.56 25.83
N GLU A 537 -25.47 -37.84 24.97
CA GLU A 537 -26.68 -38.32 24.31
C GLU A 537 -26.46 -38.93 22.91
N HIS A 538 -25.36 -38.62 22.22
CA HIS A 538 -25.17 -39.02 20.81
C HIS A 538 -24.33 -40.28 20.62
N GLY A 539 -24.00 -40.95 21.71
CA GLY A 539 -23.12 -42.11 21.71
C GLY A 539 -21.66 -41.74 21.50
N VAL A 540 -20.83 -42.77 21.59
CA VAL A 540 -19.38 -42.65 21.66
C VAL A 540 -18.77 -42.43 20.27
N LEU A 541 -17.70 -41.63 20.18
CA LEU A 541 -17.02 -41.25 18.92
C LEU A 541 -17.92 -40.56 17.89
N TYR A 542 -18.97 -39.84 18.32
CA TYR A 542 -19.98 -39.28 17.42
C TYR A 542 -19.37 -38.35 16.35
N LEU A 543 -18.52 -37.40 16.74
CA LEU A 543 -17.89 -36.46 15.81
C LEU A 543 -16.88 -37.12 14.89
N VAL A 544 -16.13 -38.12 15.39
CA VAL A 544 -15.18 -38.90 14.58
C VAL A 544 -15.94 -39.69 13.51
N ARG A 545 -17.03 -40.34 13.87
CA ARG A 545 -17.92 -41.04 12.93
C ARG A 545 -18.54 -40.08 11.93
N GLY A 546 -19.02 -38.92 12.40
CA GLY A 546 -19.56 -37.87 11.54
C GLY A 546 -18.55 -37.40 10.48
N LEU A 547 -17.31 -37.14 10.89
CA LEU A 547 -16.24 -36.74 9.98
C LEU A 547 -15.93 -37.84 8.94
N LEU A 548 -15.77 -39.09 9.39
CA LEU A 548 -15.45 -40.21 8.51
C LEU A 548 -16.58 -40.52 7.51
N ASN A 549 -17.84 -40.37 7.93
CA ASN A 549 -19.00 -40.51 7.06
C ASN A 549 -19.01 -39.41 5.99
N MET A 550 -18.78 -38.14 6.35
CA MET A 550 -18.71 -37.05 5.37
C MET A 550 -17.52 -37.21 4.41
N VAL A 551 -16.39 -37.73 4.88
CA VAL A 551 -15.24 -38.11 4.03
C VAL A 551 -15.60 -39.24 3.06
N GLN A 552 -16.48 -40.15 3.48
CA GLN A 552 -16.97 -41.22 2.62
C GLN A 552 -17.91 -40.68 1.52
N ASP A 553 -18.78 -39.74 1.88
CA ASP A 553 -19.76 -39.11 0.99
C ASP A 553 -19.13 -38.06 0.05
N TYR A 554 -17.97 -37.51 0.40
CA TYR A 554 -17.23 -36.58 -0.45
C TYR A 554 -16.80 -37.22 -1.77
N THR A 555 -16.93 -36.47 -2.86
CA THR A 555 -16.58 -36.95 -4.20
C THR A 555 -15.11 -36.66 -4.54
N TRP A 556 -14.25 -37.63 -4.22
CA TRP A 556 -12.80 -37.61 -4.51
C TRP A 556 -12.50 -37.68 -6.01
N GLU A 557 -11.29 -37.27 -6.42
CA GLU A 557 -10.84 -37.37 -7.82
C GLU A 557 -10.61 -38.82 -8.26
N ASP A 558 -10.96 -39.11 -9.52
CA ASP A 558 -10.73 -40.41 -10.14
C ASP A 558 -9.21 -40.64 -10.24
N ASN A 559 -8.71 -41.67 -9.55
CA ASN A 559 -7.28 -41.94 -9.31
C ASN A 559 -6.61 -41.12 -8.20
N SER A 560 -7.32 -40.62 -7.18
CA SER A 560 -6.69 -40.09 -5.97
C SER A 560 -6.49 -41.15 -4.86
N ASP A 561 -5.42 -40.99 -4.07
CA ASP A 561 -5.18 -41.74 -2.83
C ASP A 561 -5.61 -40.95 -1.58
N ALA A 562 -6.16 -39.74 -1.74
CA ALA A 562 -6.41 -38.83 -0.65
C ALA A 562 -7.40 -39.40 0.39
N LYS A 563 -8.51 -40.00 -0.05
CA LYS A 563 -9.47 -40.69 0.83
C LYS A 563 -8.80 -41.72 1.75
N VAL A 564 -7.93 -42.54 1.19
CA VAL A 564 -7.20 -43.59 1.92
C VAL A 564 -6.15 -42.99 2.86
N ARG A 565 -5.50 -41.90 2.45
CA ARG A 565 -4.59 -41.15 3.34
C ARG A 565 -5.33 -40.60 4.56
N VAL A 566 -6.57 -40.11 4.42
CA VAL A 566 -7.39 -39.71 5.58
C VAL A 566 -7.63 -40.89 6.52
N TYR A 567 -8.01 -42.05 5.99
CA TYR A 567 -8.23 -43.25 6.81
C TYR A 567 -6.96 -43.69 7.53
N ILE A 568 -5.80 -43.64 6.87
CA ILE A 568 -4.51 -43.91 7.50
C ILE A 568 -4.22 -42.89 8.61
N SER A 569 -4.51 -41.60 8.39
CA SER A 569 -4.35 -40.54 9.42
C SER A 569 -5.32 -40.65 10.59
N ALA A 570 -6.49 -41.27 10.40
CA ALA A 570 -7.47 -41.48 11.47
C ALA A 570 -7.04 -42.61 12.44
N LEU A 571 -6.24 -43.58 12.00
CA LEU A 571 -5.78 -44.68 12.84
C LEU A 571 -4.91 -44.22 14.03
N PRO A 572 -3.92 -43.32 13.88
CA PRO A 572 -3.20 -42.73 15.01
C PRO A 572 -4.11 -42.02 16.03
N LEU A 573 -5.16 -41.33 15.57
CA LEU A 573 -6.13 -40.69 16.46
C LEU A 573 -6.85 -41.74 17.31
N LEU A 574 -7.36 -42.79 16.68
CA LEU A 574 -8.07 -43.88 17.37
C LEU A 574 -7.15 -44.63 18.34
N ALA A 575 -5.89 -44.81 17.97
CA ALA A 575 -4.89 -45.39 18.86
C ALA A 575 -4.47 -44.46 20.00
N ALA A 576 -4.52 -43.14 19.83
CA ALA A 576 -4.34 -42.18 20.92
C ALA A 576 -5.56 -42.18 21.86
N MET A 577 -6.77 -42.28 21.31
CA MET A 577 -8.02 -42.33 22.09
C MET A 577 -8.14 -43.59 22.96
N SER A 578 -7.46 -44.69 22.61
CA SER A 578 -7.43 -45.92 23.40
C SER A 578 -6.44 -45.89 24.57
N GLN A 579 -5.61 -44.86 24.68
CA GLN A 579 -4.66 -44.70 25.79
C GLN A 579 -5.39 -44.22 27.06
N GLU A 580 -4.91 -44.64 28.23
CA GLU A 580 -5.44 -44.21 29.53
C GLU A 580 -5.16 -42.72 29.80
N THR A 581 -4.10 -42.19 29.19
CA THR A 581 -3.70 -40.77 29.27
C THR A 581 -3.26 -40.28 27.90
N TYR A 582 -3.82 -39.17 27.45
CA TYR A 582 -3.55 -38.50 26.18
C TYR A 582 -2.28 -37.66 26.25
N LEU A 583 -1.65 -37.46 25.09
CA LEU A 583 -0.41 -36.70 24.94
C LEU A 583 -0.58 -35.21 25.29
N TYR A 584 -1.76 -34.67 25.05
CA TYR A 584 -2.12 -33.29 25.40
C TYR A 584 -3.59 -33.23 25.81
N SER A 585 -3.88 -32.32 26.73
CA SER A 585 -5.24 -32.04 27.23
C SER A 585 -5.44 -30.53 27.36
N ILE A 586 -6.71 -30.11 27.37
CA ILE A 586 -7.06 -28.71 27.62
C ILE A 586 -7.28 -28.55 29.12
N PRO A 587 -6.60 -27.59 29.79
CA PRO A 587 -6.78 -27.39 31.22
C PRO A 587 -8.24 -27.16 31.60
N LYS A 588 -8.72 -27.88 32.63
CA LYS A 588 -10.08 -27.79 33.20
C LYS A 588 -11.19 -28.26 32.27
N MET A 589 -10.87 -29.14 31.32
CA MET A 589 -11.84 -29.81 30.48
C MET A 589 -11.57 -31.30 30.53
N ASP A 590 -12.60 -32.08 30.83
CA ASP A 590 -12.49 -33.53 30.89
C ASP A 590 -12.54 -34.06 29.45
N SER A 591 -11.45 -34.65 28.99
CA SER A 591 -11.39 -35.35 27.70
C SER A 591 -11.92 -36.78 27.84
N ASN A 592 -12.06 -37.48 26.72
CA ASN A 592 -12.51 -38.88 26.69
C ASN A 592 -11.64 -39.84 27.54
N GLU A 593 -10.36 -39.51 27.78
CA GLU A 593 -9.49 -40.23 28.72
C GLU A 593 -10.07 -40.26 30.15
N THR A 594 -10.63 -39.15 30.62
CA THR A 594 -11.19 -39.00 31.97
C THR A 594 -12.62 -39.53 32.02
N LEU A 595 -13.38 -39.37 30.93
CA LEU A 595 -14.77 -39.81 30.84
C LEU A 595 -14.91 -41.33 30.75
N TYR A 596 -14.06 -41.99 29.96
CA TYR A 596 -14.15 -43.43 29.71
C TYR A 596 -13.05 -44.24 30.39
N GLY A 597 -11.88 -43.66 30.71
CA GLY A 597 -10.84 -44.31 31.51
C GLY A 597 -10.39 -45.69 30.99
N GLY A 598 -10.41 -45.91 29.67
CA GLY A 598 -10.08 -47.20 29.07
C GLY A 598 -11.18 -48.27 29.17
N ASP A 599 -12.45 -47.88 29.36
CA ASP A 599 -13.59 -48.81 29.42
C ASP A 599 -13.55 -49.83 28.25
N PRO A 600 -13.61 -51.15 28.53
CA PRO A 600 -13.60 -52.18 27.48
C PRO A 600 -14.70 -52.01 26.43
N LYS A 601 -15.86 -51.42 26.77
CA LYS A 601 -16.91 -51.10 25.79
C LYS A 601 -16.47 -50.00 24.83
N PHE A 602 -15.80 -48.98 25.32
CA PHE A 602 -15.25 -47.90 24.50
C PHE A 602 -14.14 -48.42 23.58
N LEU A 603 -13.20 -49.20 24.14
CA LEU A 603 -12.14 -49.85 23.38
C LEU A 603 -12.69 -50.79 22.29
N SER A 604 -13.78 -51.51 22.57
CA SER A 604 -14.47 -52.33 21.57
C SER A 604 -15.00 -51.48 20.41
N GLU A 605 -15.59 -50.32 20.67
CA GLU A 605 -16.09 -49.43 19.61
C GLU A 605 -14.95 -48.80 18.79
N ILE A 606 -13.84 -48.43 19.43
CA ILE A 606 -12.61 -47.99 18.74
C ILE A 606 -12.09 -49.10 17.82
N ASN A 607 -11.98 -50.33 18.33
CA ASN A 607 -11.48 -51.48 17.56
C ASN A 607 -12.36 -51.79 16.34
N LYS A 608 -13.69 -51.75 16.49
CA LYS A 608 -14.61 -51.92 15.36
C LYS A 608 -14.39 -50.87 14.27
N LEU A 609 -14.16 -49.62 14.67
CA LEU A 609 -13.90 -48.53 13.72
C LEU A 609 -12.54 -48.72 13.04
N CYS A 610 -11.49 -49.09 13.78
CA CYS A 610 -10.18 -49.45 13.22
C CYS A 610 -10.28 -50.61 12.22
N GLU A 611 -11.01 -51.69 12.53
CA GLU A 611 -11.23 -52.81 11.62
C GLU A 611 -11.92 -52.38 10.32
N THR A 612 -12.92 -51.50 10.42
CA THR A 612 -13.64 -50.96 9.26
C THR A 612 -12.70 -50.12 8.38
N LEU A 613 -11.92 -49.21 8.98
CA LEU A 613 -10.98 -48.37 8.25
C LEU A 613 -9.86 -49.18 7.60
N ILE A 614 -9.26 -50.14 8.33
CA ILE A 614 -8.24 -51.04 7.79
C ILE A 614 -8.84 -51.86 6.63
N GLY A 615 -10.06 -52.38 6.75
CA GLY A 615 -10.75 -53.08 5.68
C GLY A 615 -10.86 -52.24 4.41
N GLN A 616 -11.34 -50.99 4.54
CA GLN A 616 -11.45 -50.06 3.40
C GLN A 616 -10.09 -49.72 2.76
N ILE A 617 -9.04 -49.54 3.57
CA ILE A 617 -7.68 -49.30 3.06
C ILE A 617 -7.18 -50.52 2.27
N LEU A 618 -7.40 -51.73 2.78
CA LEU A 618 -6.99 -52.97 2.12
C LEU A 618 -7.75 -53.20 0.80
N ASP A 619 -9.03 -52.86 0.75
CA ASP A 619 -9.81 -52.98 -0.49
C ASP A 619 -9.32 -52.01 -1.57
N HIS A 620 -8.91 -50.78 -1.21
CA HIS A 620 -8.24 -49.87 -2.15
C HIS A 620 -6.86 -50.36 -2.59
N LEU A 621 -6.09 -50.99 -1.70
CA LEU A 621 -4.81 -51.61 -2.12
C LEU A 621 -5.03 -52.76 -3.11
N LYS A 622 -6.15 -53.49 -3.02
CA LYS A 622 -6.52 -54.52 -4.01
C LYS A 622 -6.92 -53.91 -5.35
N THR A 623 -7.65 -52.79 -5.38
CA THR A 623 -7.99 -52.12 -6.65
C THR A 623 -6.74 -51.58 -7.35
N LEU A 624 -5.82 -50.94 -6.61
CA LEU A 624 -4.54 -50.47 -7.17
C LEU A 624 -3.65 -51.60 -7.71
N THR A 625 -3.83 -52.84 -7.23
CA THR A 625 -3.16 -54.02 -7.81
C THR A 625 -3.68 -54.33 -9.21
N ARG A 626 -4.98 -54.15 -9.44
CA ARG A 626 -5.65 -54.43 -10.71
C ARG A 626 -5.34 -53.36 -11.76
N ASP A 627 -5.16 -52.11 -11.33
CA ASP A 627 -4.89 -50.96 -12.19
C ASP A 627 -3.38 -50.77 -12.52
N GLU A 628 -2.54 -51.78 -12.23
CA GLU A 628 -1.07 -51.76 -12.41
C GLU A 628 -0.34 -50.54 -11.77
N SER A 629 -0.97 -49.87 -10.81
CA SER A 629 -0.45 -48.67 -10.13
C SER A 629 0.48 -49.02 -8.96
N VAL A 630 1.45 -49.87 -9.24
CA VAL A 630 2.32 -50.56 -8.29
C VAL A 630 3.10 -49.63 -7.36
N ARG A 631 3.54 -48.47 -7.87
CA ARG A 631 4.29 -47.47 -7.09
C ARG A 631 3.43 -46.84 -5.97
N ARG A 632 2.17 -46.52 -6.28
CA ARG A 632 1.21 -45.92 -5.32
C ARG A 632 0.81 -46.93 -4.26
N GLN A 633 0.53 -48.16 -4.70
CA GLN A 633 0.27 -49.29 -3.80
C GLN A 633 1.43 -49.49 -2.80
N SER A 634 2.67 -49.48 -3.29
CA SER A 634 3.86 -49.66 -2.45
C SER A 634 3.97 -48.57 -1.39
N ALA A 635 3.72 -47.31 -1.76
CA ALA A 635 3.79 -46.17 -0.84
C ALA A 635 2.67 -46.20 0.22
N LEU A 636 1.43 -46.52 -0.15
CA LEU A 636 0.32 -46.61 0.80
C LEU A 636 0.46 -47.82 1.74
N ALA A 637 0.88 -48.97 1.23
CA ALA A 637 1.16 -50.15 2.05
C ALA A 637 2.26 -49.86 3.09
N PHE A 638 3.30 -49.13 2.69
CA PHE A 638 4.37 -48.71 3.60
C PHE A 638 3.87 -47.71 4.65
N SER A 639 3.01 -46.76 4.26
CA SER A 639 2.42 -45.79 5.19
C SER A 639 1.55 -46.48 6.26
N LEU A 640 0.68 -47.40 5.83
CA LEU A 640 -0.14 -48.19 6.76
C LEU A 640 0.74 -49.07 7.67
N PHE A 641 1.77 -49.71 7.12
CA PHE A 641 2.75 -50.46 7.92
C PHE A 641 3.40 -49.58 8.98
N GLY A 642 3.83 -48.36 8.63
CA GLY A 642 4.42 -47.40 9.57
C GLY A 642 3.48 -47.05 10.72
N VAL A 643 2.19 -46.84 10.43
CA VAL A 643 1.17 -46.57 11.46
C VAL A 643 0.94 -47.79 12.37
N LEU A 644 0.80 -48.99 11.80
CA LEU A 644 0.61 -50.22 12.58
C LEU A 644 1.82 -50.54 13.46
N LEU A 645 3.03 -50.28 12.96
CA LEU A 645 4.27 -50.44 13.71
C LEU A 645 4.37 -49.46 14.87
N ALA A 646 3.96 -48.19 14.66
CA ALA A 646 4.07 -47.15 15.67
C ALA A 646 2.99 -47.24 16.76
N HIS A 647 1.78 -47.69 16.40
CA HIS A 647 0.60 -47.56 17.27
C HIS A 647 -0.19 -48.87 17.47
N GLY A 648 0.06 -49.90 16.66
CA GLY A 648 -0.67 -51.16 16.73
C GLY A 648 -0.11 -52.10 17.81
N ASP A 649 -0.99 -52.88 18.44
CA ASP A 649 -0.56 -53.96 19.33
C ASP A 649 -0.16 -55.20 18.53
N LEU A 650 1.13 -55.30 18.21
CA LEU A 650 1.69 -56.41 17.42
C LEU A 650 1.80 -57.73 18.21
N ARG A 651 1.37 -57.77 19.48
CA ARG A 651 1.10 -59.02 20.21
C ARG A 651 -0.08 -59.78 19.61
N ASN A 652 -1.00 -59.09 18.93
CA ASN A 652 -2.08 -59.73 18.20
C ASN A 652 -1.55 -60.38 16.91
N ASN A 653 -1.65 -61.70 16.83
CA ASN A 653 -1.19 -62.50 15.68
C ASN A 653 -1.77 -62.01 14.34
N LYS A 654 -3.01 -61.53 14.29
CA LYS A 654 -3.64 -61.02 13.06
C LYS A 654 -2.98 -59.72 12.58
N LEU A 655 -2.72 -58.78 13.49
CA LEU A 655 -2.07 -57.50 13.16
C LEU A 655 -0.59 -57.68 12.85
N SER A 656 0.09 -58.60 13.53
CA SER A 656 1.48 -58.97 13.23
C SER A 656 1.61 -59.56 11.82
N GLN A 657 0.73 -60.51 11.46
CA GLN A 657 0.69 -61.07 10.11
C GLN A 657 0.35 -60.01 9.05
N LEU A 658 -0.62 -59.12 9.32
CA LEU A 658 -0.97 -58.02 8.42
C LEU A 658 0.23 -57.09 8.19
N SER A 659 0.96 -56.74 9.25
CA SER A 659 2.14 -55.86 9.16
C SER A 659 3.24 -56.48 8.32
N ILE A 660 3.51 -57.79 8.47
CA ILE A 660 4.47 -58.52 7.62
C ILE A 660 4.00 -58.52 6.16
N ASN A 661 2.72 -58.77 5.90
CA ASN A 661 2.18 -58.78 4.54
C ASN A 661 2.28 -57.39 3.87
N LEU A 662 2.00 -56.31 4.60
CA LEU A 662 2.12 -54.94 4.11
C LEU A 662 3.58 -54.56 3.82
N TRP A 663 4.51 -54.98 4.68
CA TRP A 663 5.94 -54.80 4.46
C TRP A 663 6.43 -55.52 3.20
N ASN A 664 5.99 -56.76 2.98
CA ASN A 664 6.35 -57.50 1.79
C ASN A 664 5.74 -56.87 0.54
N LEU A 665 4.48 -56.42 0.62
CA LEU A 665 3.79 -55.73 -0.46
C LEU A 665 4.48 -54.42 -0.85
N SER A 666 4.96 -53.64 0.13
CA SER A 666 5.64 -52.36 -0.14
C SER A 666 7.01 -52.52 -0.82
N HIS A 667 7.66 -53.68 -0.63
CA HIS A 667 9.01 -53.94 -1.17
C HIS A 667 9.04 -54.87 -2.38
N LYS A 668 7.91 -55.50 -2.75
CA LYS A 668 7.79 -56.47 -3.84
C LYS A 668 8.33 -55.95 -5.19
N HIS A 669 8.19 -54.65 -5.45
CA HIS A 669 8.57 -54.03 -6.72
C HIS A 669 9.74 -53.03 -6.62
N GLY A 670 10.42 -52.97 -5.47
CA GLY A 670 11.65 -52.19 -5.31
C GLY A 670 11.49 -50.66 -5.28
N HIS A 671 10.28 -50.13 -5.08
CA HIS A 671 10.01 -48.69 -5.10
C HIS A 671 10.20 -47.96 -3.75
N CYS A 672 10.50 -48.68 -2.66
CA CYS A 672 10.77 -48.10 -1.33
C CYS A 672 12.27 -48.17 -0.99
N GLU A 673 12.98 -47.05 -1.11
CA GLU A 673 14.44 -46.95 -0.83
C GLU A 673 14.76 -46.91 0.69
N THR A 674 13.78 -46.67 1.56
CA THR A 674 13.93 -46.48 3.02
C THR A 674 14.01 -47.77 3.84
N ARG A 675 14.07 -48.94 3.20
CA ARG A 675 14.04 -50.27 3.84
C ARG A 675 15.09 -50.43 4.95
N ILE A 676 16.33 -50.03 4.69
CA ILE A 676 17.47 -50.24 5.60
C ILE A 676 17.31 -49.38 6.86
N ARG A 677 17.04 -48.09 6.70
CA ARG A 677 16.85 -47.14 7.82
C ARG A 677 15.66 -47.52 8.71
N THR A 678 14.60 -48.04 8.11
CA THR A 678 13.40 -48.46 8.86
C THR A 678 13.66 -49.76 9.64
N LEU A 679 14.41 -50.71 9.08
CA LEU A 679 14.82 -51.91 9.83
C LEU A 679 15.77 -51.58 10.98
N GLU A 680 16.68 -50.62 10.79
CA GLU A 680 17.58 -50.13 11.84
C GLU A 680 16.81 -49.43 12.97
N SER A 681 15.82 -48.60 12.64
CA SER A 681 14.98 -47.94 13.67
C SER A 681 14.15 -48.96 14.46
N ILE A 682 13.57 -49.97 13.80
CA ILE A 682 12.83 -51.05 14.48
C ILE A 682 13.77 -51.86 15.38
N ARG A 683 14.99 -52.18 14.92
CA ARG A 683 16.00 -52.86 15.75
C ARG A 683 16.37 -52.06 17.00
N HIS A 684 16.50 -50.75 16.88
CA HIS A 684 16.77 -49.87 18.01
C HIS A 684 15.56 -49.78 18.97
N GLN A 685 14.33 -49.79 18.46
CA GLN A 685 13.12 -49.78 19.28
C GLN A 685 12.90 -51.11 20.04
N ALA A 686 13.23 -52.24 19.42
CA ALA A 686 13.12 -53.57 20.03
C ALA A 686 14.13 -53.83 21.16
N GLN A 687 15.14 -52.96 21.34
CA GLN A 687 16.06 -53.01 22.50
C GLN A 687 15.43 -52.46 23.79
N ARG A 688 14.26 -51.79 23.71
CA ARG A 688 13.53 -51.32 24.89
C ARG A 688 12.75 -52.48 25.54
N PRO A 689 12.75 -52.60 26.89
CA PRO A 689 12.15 -53.73 27.60
C PRO A 689 10.63 -53.90 27.33
N ASP A 690 9.90 -52.80 27.15
CA ASP A 690 8.44 -52.82 26.88
C ASP A 690 8.08 -53.25 25.44
N MET A 691 9.07 -53.35 24.55
CA MET A 691 8.90 -53.57 23.12
C MET A 691 9.52 -54.89 22.61
N ALA A 692 9.81 -55.84 23.50
CA ALA A 692 10.45 -57.12 23.17
C ALA A 692 9.66 -57.96 22.13
N HIS A 693 8.35 -57.75 22.02
CA HIS A 693 7.49 -58.40 21.01
C HIS A 693 7.85 -58.00 19.56
N LEU A 694 8.52 -56.86 19.37
CA LEU A 694 9.03 -56.44 18.05
C LEU A 694 10.21 -57.31 17.59
N SER A 695 10.94 -57.97 18.49
CA SER A 695 12.09 -58.83 18.13
C SER A 695 11.69 -60.04 17.27
N ASP A 696 10.56 -60.69 17.56
CA ASP A 696 9.99 -61.78 16.73
C ASP A 696 9.51 -61.26 15.36
N THR A 697 8.97 -60.04 15.35
CA THR A 697 8.50 -59.40 14.11
C THR A 697 9.69 -58.99 13.22
N ILE A 698 10.80 -58.50 13.79
CA ILE A 698 12.05 -58.19 13.06
C ILE A 698 12.63 -59.42 12.36
N GLN A 699 12.65 -60.59 13.02
CA GLN A 699 13.18 -61.82 12.41
C GLN A 699 12.38 -62.18 11.15
N ARG A 700 11.05 -62.05 11.20
CA ARG A 700 10.16 -62.33 10.07
C ARG A 700 10.25 -61.28 8.94
N LEU A 701 10.54 -60.02 9.27
CA LEU A 701 10.73 -58.93 8.29
C LEU A 701 12.09 -59.00 7.55
N ALA A 702 13.12 -59.58 8.18
CA ALA A 702 14.46 -59.75 7.61
C ALA A 702 14.57 -60.91 6.60
N LEU A 703 13.68 -61.91 6.69
CA LEU A 703 13.77 -63.18 5.97
C LEU A 703 13.41 -63.13 4.46
N GLN A 704 13.11 -61.96 3.88
CA GLN A 704 12.77 -61.85 2.45
C GLN A 704 13.75 -60.95 1.69
N SER A 705 15.02 -61.35 1.63
CA SER A 705 15.94 -60.96 0.55
C SER A 705 15.79 -61.97 -0.59
N ARG A 706 15.10 -61.54 -1.66
CA ARG A 706 15.06 -62.11 -3.02
C ARG A 706 15.75 -63.46 -3.24
N THR A 707 14.97 -64.48 -3.58
CA THR A 707 15.15 -65.17 -4.86
C THR A 707 14.26 -64.52 -5.89
#